data_AF-A0A934DGA2-F1
#
_entry.id   AF-A0A934DGA2-F1
#
_cell.length_a   1.000
_cell.length_b   1.000
_cell.length_c   1.000
_cell.angle_alpha   90.00
_cell.angle_beta   90.00
_cell.angle_gamma   90.00
#
_symmetry.space_group_name_H-M   'P 1'
#
loop_
_entity.id
_entity.type
_entity.pdbx_description
1 polymer ?
#
loop_
_entity_poly.entity_id
_entity_poly.type
_entity_poly.pdbx_seq_one_letter_code
_entity_poly.pdbx_strand_id
1 'polypeptide(L)'
;MIVPALLLGAGVAFLASLIVGVRALVLMWLLLFYAAWLMVVVRRPRLAEVLLSLTAAIFFFAVWPDAPLGDDGAIILKYLDNFARGSFYCYNIADGPIFGISSFVHGIVAGGFAFTRILTPVHSLYVAAFIGLMLACYFSLRLLSLHLGERDAFLFPAWAALMLTADLFLINVKSGMETPIHLAILLACFFFYTRNDNKRFFLLAALAIISKLDATPVVGVLVLAHAARNFPDLKERATRRDFIMQAALYGLAPLLVWVGFSTIVFGSPLPQTAFAKLKFHQSASAHWFPFLESLFKAENRLFLAGVIVGVIAYGVAVVRQVRRKDHAKLFTLFVFLPVVCAYLLLYYIYNPGERMGWYYVVPLFLTAVQAILLFHEFIVKRFHRLAFLFGVLVLAAYSIFYFPRLQRFVQRHTFNTHLIEEERMAIGDWVKNHSQPSDTLLTGFGHVAQRAGLYTIDYSGLNSKIATDLGLDISAIIRRCSPQWIVMDTLLSRTDAAASRYRLRRSFFNLALLGRHTWRVYERDVHATATSERSLSGDMIGGDAQLSPLKGGGVAVEGTRIALTRLSQFADADTIVFGCTKLSSEQLLVLHACTTKGDTIDVRRVSVEMQEPNSFVEGYTQECRIPLTSGVDVLYVEVVHPQGGRVQILNPTIICEHGAARIP
;
A
#
# COMPACT_ATOMS: atom_id res chain seq x y z
N MET A 1 -2.63 -4.21 -40.88
CA MET A 1 -1.68 -5.16 -40.26
C MET A 1 -1.47 -4.96 -38.75
N ILE A 2 -1.88 -3.84 -38.14
CA ILE A 2 -1.69 -3.58 -36.70
C ILE A 2 -2.70 -4.30 -35.80
N VAL A 3 -3.97 -4.38 -36.21
CA VAL A 3 -5.04 -5.06 -35.45
C VAL A 3 -4.79 -6.56 -35.28
N PRO A 4 -4.35 -7.32 -36.30
CA PRO A 4 -3.99 -8.73 -36.13
C PRO A 4 -2.83 -8.95 -35.14
N ALA A 5 -1.81 -8.08 -35.15
CA ALA A 5 -0.66 -8.20 -34.25
C ALA A 5 -1.02 -7.90 -32.78
N LEU A 6 -1.87 -6.90 -32.53
CA LEU A 6 -2.41 -6.61 -31.20
C LEU A 6 -3.33 -7.73 -30.69
N LEU A 7 -4.16 -8.29 -31.56
CA LEU A 7 -5.01 -9.44 -31.23
C LEU A 7 -4.19 -10.70 -30.96
N LEU A 8 -3.11 -10.92 -31.71
CA LEU A 8 -2.19 -12.04 -31.47
C LEU A 8 -1.43 -11.86 -30.15
N GLY A 9 -0.93 -10.67 -29.87
CA GLY A 9 -0.23 -10.34 -28.62
C GLY A 9 -1.15 -10.48 -27.40
N ALA A 10 -2.38 -9.96 -27.48
CA ALA A 10 -3.40 -10.15 -26.45
C ALA A 10 -3.79 -11.62 -26.28
N GLY A 11 -3.89 -12.37 -27.38
CA GLY A 11 -4.18 -13.81 -27.37
C GLY A 11 -3.07 -14.63 -26.72
N VAL A 12 -1.81 -14.34 -27.03
CA VAL A 12 -0.63 -15.00 -26.43
C VAL A 12 -0.49 -14.64 -24.95
N ALA A 13 -0.67 -13.37 -24.58
CA ALA A 13 -0.66 -12.94 -23.18
C ALA A 13 -1.81 -13.57 -22.37
N PHE A 14 -2.99 -13.71 -22.98
CA PHE A 14 -4.12 -14.41 -22.39
C PHE A 14 -3.82 -15.91 -22.23
N LEU A 15 -3.27 -16.58 -23.25
CA LEU A 15 -2.88 -17.99 -23.16
C LEU A 15 -1.78 -18.21 -22.10
N ALA A 16 -0.77 -17.37 -22.06
CA ALA A 16 0.30 -17.44 -21.06
C ALA A 16 -0.25 -17.23 -19.64
N SER A 17 -1.13 -16.23 -19.47
CA SER A 17 -1.83 -15.99 -18.20
C SER A 17 -2.73 -17.15 -17.80
N LEU A 18 -3.40 -17.78 -18.77
CA LEU A 18 -4.23 -18.96 -18.56
C LEU A 18 -3.35 -20.16 -18.16
N ILE A 19 -2.21 -20.38 -18.80
CA ILE A 19 -1.27 -21.46 -18.47
C ILE A 19 -0.70 -21.27 -17.06
N VAL A 20 -0.28 -20.05 -16.70
CA VAL A 20 0.19 -19.75 -15.33
C VAL A 20 -0.92 -19.94 -14.31
N GLY A 21 -2.13 -19.44 -14.62
CA GLY A 21 -3.31 -19.61 -13.77
C GLY A 21 -3.67 -21.08 -13.57
N VAL A 22 -3.69 -21.88 -14.64
CA VAL A 22 -3.95 -23.32 -14.60
C VAL A 22 -2.85 -24.06 -13.84
N ARG A 23 -1.58 -23.71 -14.01
CA ARG A 23 -0.48 -24.30 -13.23
C ARG A 23 -0.62 -24.01 -11.74
N ALA A 24 -0.92 -22.77 -11.36
CA ALA A 24 -1.16 -22.40 -9.96
C ALA A 24 -2.37 -23.16 -9.38
N LEU A 25 -3.45 -23.28 -10.16
CA LEU A 25 -4.65 -24.03 -9.76
C LEU A 25 -4.34 -25.51 -9.57
N VAL A 26 -3.63 -26.14 -10.52
CA VAL A 26 -3.23 -27.55 -10.44
C VAL A 26 -2.30 -27.79 -9.25
N LEU A 27 -1.31 -26.92 -9.03
CA LEU A 27 -0.43 -27.00 -7.86
C LEU A 27 -1.20 -26.86 -6.56
N MET A 28 -2.18 -25.96 -6.50
CA MET A 28 -3.07 -25.81 -5.35
C MET A 28 -3.92 -27.07 -5.11
N TRP A 29 -4.49 -27.65 -6.16
CA TRP A 29 -5.23 -28.92 -6.07
C TRP A 29 -4.35 -30.07 -5.60
N LEU A 30 -3.12 -30.16 -6.10
CA LEU A 30 -2.14 -31.14 -5.64
C LEU A 30 -1.77 -30.91 -4.16
N LEU A 31 -1.64 -29.65 -3.74
CA LEU A 31 -1.41 -29.26 -2.35
C LEU A 31 -2.56 -29.69 -1.43
N LEU A 32 -3.80 -29.46 -1.85
CA LEU A 32 -5.00 -29.85 -1.10
C LEU A 32 -5.16 -31.38 -1.06
N PHE A 33 -4.87 -32.06 -2.16
CA PHE A 33 -4.88 -33.51 -2.22
C PHE A 33 -3.78 -34.10 -1.33
N TYR A 34 -2.57 -33.56 -1.39
CA TYR A 34 -1.45 -33.93 -0.53
C TYR A 34 -1.76 -33.69 0.94
N ALA A 35 -2.40 -32.56 1.29
CA ALA A 35 -2.82 -32.25 2.66
C ALA A 35 -3.86 -33.24 3.20
N ALA A 36 -4.88 -33.56 2.38
CA ALA A 36 -5.89 -34.55 2.72
C ALA A 36 -5.27 -35.93 2.91
N TRP A 37 -4.35 -36.33 2.01
CA TRP A 37 -3.60 -37.57 2.13
C TRP A 37 -2.73 -37.60 3.39
N LEU A 38 -1.98 -36.53 3.67
CA LEU A 38 -1.11 -36.43 4.84
C LEU A 38 -1.90 -36.59 6.14
N MET A 39 -3.11 -36.04 6.23
CA MET A 39 -3.95 -36.17 7.43
C MET A 39 -4.50 -37.58 7.64
N VAL A 40 -4.80 -38.29 6.56
CA VAL A 40 -5.24 -39.69 6.62
C VAL A 40 -4.08 -40.59 7.06
N VAL A 41 -2.87 -40.31 6.57
CA VAL A 41 -1.68 -41.15 6.82
C VAL A 41 -0.98 -40.80 8.13
N VAL A 42 -0.86 -39.51 8.45
CA VAL A 42 -0.12 -39.01 9.63
C VAL A 42 -1.06 -39.00 10.83
N ARG A 43 -0.89 -39.97 11.74
CA ARG A 43 -1.59 -40.03 13.05
C ARG A 43 -1.32 -38.81 13.98
N ARG A 44 -0.54 -37.83 13.54
CA ARG A 44 -0.19 -36.60 14.26
C ARG A 44 -0.75 -35.36 13.52
N PRO A 45 -2.02 -34.98 13.75
CA PRO A 45 -2.67 -33.90 13.00
C PRO A 45 -1.93 -32.56 13.11
N ARG A 46 -1.30 -32.28 14.26
CA ARG A 46 -0.56 -31.03 14.48
C ARG A 46 0.65 -30.86 13.55
N LEU A 47 1.38 -31.94 13.26
CA LEU A 47 2.52 -31.87 12.35
C LEU A 47 2.02 -31.63 10.92
N ALA A 48 0.94 -32.31 10.52
CA ALA A 48 0.32 -32.13 9.23
C ALA A 48 -0.17 -30.68 9.01
N GLU A 49 -0.78 -30.06 10.02
CA GLU A 49 -1.21 -28.66 9.97
C GLU A 49 -0.04 -27.68 9.81
N VAL A 50 1.08 -27.90 10.52
CA VAL A 50 2.29 -27.08 10.39
C VAL A 50 2.89 -27.22 9.00
N LEU A 51 3.05 -28.46 8.52
CA LEU A 51 3.57 -28.73 7.17
C LEU A 51 2.66 -28.12 6.10
N LEU A 52 1.35 -28.27 6.22
CA LEU A 52 0.39 -27.65 5.32
C LEU A 52 0.49 -26.13 5.32
N SER A 53 0.58 -25.52 6.50
CA SER A 53 0.70 -24.06 6.64
C SER A 53 2.00 -23.54 6.02
N LEU A 54 3.10 -24.29 6.19
CA LEU A 54 4.38 -24.00 5.55
C LEU A 54 4.30 -24.13 4.03
N THR A 55 3.78 -25.25 3.51
CA THR A 55 3.66 -25.46 2.05
C THR A 55 2.72 -24.43 1.42
N ALA A 56 1.64 -24.06 2.10
CA ALA A 56 0.75 -23.00 1.63
C ALA A 56 1.42 -21.62 1.67
N ALA A 57 2.19 -21.31 2.71
CA ALA A 57 2.98 -20.08 2.75
C ALA A 57 3.99 -20.04 1.59
N ILE A 58 4.73 -21.13 1.34
CA ILE A 58 5.64 -21.26 0.20
C ILE A 58 4.88 -21.06 -1.11
N PHE A 59 3.73 -21.71 -1.28
CA PHE A 59 2.93 -21.59 -2.49
C PHE A 59 2.46 -20.15 -2.73
N PHE A 60 1.81 -19.53 -1.75
CA PHE A 60 1.33 -18.16 -1.89
C PHE A 60 2.48 -17.19 -2.12
N PHE A 61 3.61 -17.37 -1.42
CA PHE A 61 4.79 -16.53 -1.61
C PHE A 61 5.46 -16.76 -2.97
N ALA A 62 5.49 -17.98 -3.51
CA ALA A 62 6.13 -18.29 -4.80
C ALA A 62 5.25 -17.93 -6.00
N VAL A 63 3.93 -18.10 -5.89
CA VAL A 63 2.97 -17.78 -6.96
C VAL A 63 2.75 -16.27 -7.07
N TRP A 64 2.92 -15.54 -5.97
CA TRP A 64 2.77 -14.10 -6.00
C TRP A 64 3.89 -13.46 -6.83
N PRO A 65 3.56 -12.67 -7.87
CA PRO A 65 4.60 -12.05 -8.69
C PRO A 65 5.51 -11.18 -7.81
N ASP A 66 6.79 -11.17 -8.17
CA ASP A 66 7.75 -10.29 -7.55
C ASP A 66 7.46 -8.87 -8.03
N ALA A 67 6.79 -8.10 -7.18
CA ALA A 67 6.61 -6.66 -7.33
C ALA A 67 7.63 -5.94 -6.44
N PRO A 68 8.03 -4.70 -6.79
CA PRO A 68 8.73 -3.84 -5.86
C PRO A 68 7.93 -3.71 -4.57
N LEU A 69 8.62 -3.50 -3.45
CA LEU A 69 7.95 -3.14 -2.21
C LEU A 69 7.08 -1.90 -2.46
N GLY A 70 5.90 -1.83 -1.85
CA GLY A 70 5.13 -0.59 -1.86
C GLY A 70 5.88 0.51 -1.12
N ASP A 71 5.51 1.76 -1.35
CA ASP A 71 6.12 2.92 -0.70
C ASP A 71 6.26 2.80 0.82
N ASP A 72 5.20 2.38 1.52
CA ASP A 72 5.20 2.16 2.96
C ASP A 72 6.19 1.05 3.38
N GLY A 73 6.36 0.02 2.54
CA GLY A 73 7.38 -1.01 2.74
C GLY A 73 8.80 -0.46 2.60
N ALA A 74 9.02 0.51 1.71
CA ALA A 74 10.29 1.19 1.54
C ALA A 74 10.61 2.16 2.69
N ILE A 75 9.60 2.77 3.32
CA ILE A 75 9.77 3.50 4.59
C ILE A 75 10.37 2.57 5.62
N ILE A 76 9.79 1.37 5.80
CA ILE A 76 10.31 0.36 6.74
C ILE A 76 11.72 -0.06 6.32
N LEU A 77 11.98 -0.23 5.03
CA LEU A 77 13.30 -0.60 4.53
C LEU A 77 14.39 0.39 4.97
N LYS A 78 14.13 1.70 4.97
CA LYS A 78 15.06 2.71 5.50
C LYS A 78 15.36 2.50 6.99
N TYR A 79 14.37 2.17 7.82
CA TYR A 79 14.62 1.78 9.21
C TYR A 79 15.49 0.54 9.30
N LEU A 80 15.28 -0.45 8.42
CA LEU A 80 16.03 -1.69 8.43
C LEU A 80 17.48 -1.53 7.97
N ASP A 81 17.73 -0.62 7.02
CA ASP A 81 19.08 -0.21 6.63
C ASP A 81 19.83 0.39 7.84
N ASN A 82 19.14 1.18 8.66
CA ASN A 82 19.69 1.74 9.90
C ASN A 82 19.85 0.68 11.00
N PHE A 83 18.91 -0.26 11.14
CA PHE A 83 19.02 -1.42 12.04
C PHE A 83 20.25 -2.27 11.72
N ALA A 84 20.52 -2.54 10.44
CA ALA A 84 21.70 -3.27 9.99
C ALA A 84 23.02 -2.54 10.36
N ARG A 85 22.96 -1.21 10.57
CA ARG A 85 24.07 -0.37 11.06
C ARG A 85 24.10 -0.23 12.58
N GLY A 86 23.20 -0.89 13.31
CA GLY A 86 23.12 -0.84 14.77
C GLY A 86 22.27 0.29 15.33
N SER A 87 21.55 1.04 14.49
CA SER A 87 20.65 2.12 14.91
C SER A 87 19.24 1.58 15.12
N PHE A 88 18.81 1.52 16.39
CA PHE A 88 17.49 1.01 16.77
C PHE A 88 16.37 1.99 16.42
N TYR A 89 15.45 1.59 15.54
CA TYR A 89 14.24 2.36 15.21
C TYR A 89 14.51 3.82 14.76
N CYS A 90 15.64 4.08 14.08
CA CYS A 90 15.94 5.40 13.55
C CYS A 90 15.52 5.49 12.08
N TYR A 91 14.74 6.51 11.71
CA TYR A 91 14.50 6.84 10.30
C TYR A 91 15.67 7.65 9.73
N ASN A 92 16.03 8.72 10.46
CA ASN A 92 17.31 9.41 10.34
C ASN A 92 18.13 9.09 11.59
N ILE A 93 19.39 8.71 11.42
CA ILE A 93 20.26 8.38 12.57
C ILE A 93 20.41 9.59 13.51
N ALA A 94 20.49 10.80 12.95
CA ALA A 94 20.66 12.04 13.70
C ALA A 94 19.47 12.38 14.62
N ASP A 95 18.26 11.88 14.33
CA ASP A 95 17.07 12.14 15.14
C ASP A 95 16.93 11.19 16.34
N GLY A 96 17.72 10.10 16.33
CA GLY A 96 17.52 8.99 17.25
C GLY A 96 16.25 8.17 16.94
N PRO A 97 15.79 7.34 17.90
CA PRO A 97 14.65 6.46 17.70
C PRO A 97 13.33 7.24 17.46
N ILE A 98 12.62 6.88 16.41
CA ILE A 98 11.28 7.39 16.07
C ILE A 98 10.34 6.21 15.89
N PHE A 99 9.17 6.26 16.53
CA PHE A 99 8.16 5.21 16.40
C PHE A 99 7.31 5.38 15.14
N GLY A 100 7.95 5.39 13.96
CA GLY A 100 7.27 5.56 12.67
C GLY A 100 6.83 4.23 12.02
N ILE A 101 7.41 3.09 12.38
CA ILE A 101 6.84 1.79 12.00
C ILE A 101 5.62 1.54 12.88
N SER A 102 4.41 1.66 12.31
CA SER A 102 3.15 1.49 13.04
C SER A 102 2.99 0.13 13.73
N SER A 103 3.82 -0.86 13.34
CA SER A 103 3.93 -2.13 14.02
C SER A 103 5.26 -2.40 14.67
N PHE A 104 5.27 -2.35 16.01
CA PHE A 104 6.48 -2.62 16.78
C PHE A 104 6.97 -4.06 16.60
N VAL A 105 6.07 -5.05 16.69
CA VAL A 105 6.45 -6.46 16.58
C VAL A 105 7.05 -6.77 15.20
N HIS A 106 6.45 -6.26 14.12
CA HIS A 106 6.98 -6.46 12.77
C HIS A 106 8.36 -5.81 12.61
N GLY A 107 8.53 -4.56 13.05
CA GLY A 107 9.81 -3.88 12.94
C GLY A 107 10.91 -4.51 13.79
N ILE A 108 10.60 -5.07 14.97
CA ILE A 108 11.56 -5.84 15.77
C ILE A 108 11.95 -7.17 15.10
N VAL A 109 10.99 -7.92 14.54
CA VAL A 109 11.29 -9.19 13.87
C VAL A 109 12.13 -8.95 12.62
N ALA A 110 11.71 -8.03 11.74
CA ALA A 110 12.45 -7.69 10.52
C ALA A 110 13.80 -7.00 10.85
N GLY A 111 13.80 -6.09 11.82
CA GLY A 111 15.00 -5.40 12.32
C GLY A 111 16.00 -6.34 12.94
N GLY A 112 15.55 -7.36 13.68
CA GLY A 112 16.39 -8.40 14.25
C GLY A 112 17.12 -9.19 13.16
N PHE A 113 16.42 -9.62 12.11
CA PHE A 113 17.06 -10.27 10.97
C PHE A 113 18.07 -9.36 10.26
N ALA A 114 17.70 -8.10 9.99
CA ALA A 114 18.58 -7.14 9.34
C ALA A 114 19.84 -6.84 10.19
N PHE A 115 19.69 -6.76 11.51
CA PHE A 115 20.78 -6.55 12.47
C PHE A 115 21.82 -7.67 12.43
N THR A 116 21.41 -8.93 12.20
CA THR A 116 22.37 -10.04 12.06
C THR A 116 23.26 -9.93 10.83
N ARG A 117 22.87 -9.13 9.83
CA ARG A 117 23.50 -9.03 8.49
C ARG A 117 23.59 -10.35 7.72
N ILE A 118 22.95 -11.42 8.21
CA ILE A 118 22.80 -12.68 7.47
C ILE A 118 21.88 -12.47 6.27
N LEU A 119 20.85 -11.64 6.45
CA LEU A 119 19.91 -11.24 5.42
C LEU A 119 20.06 -9.75 5.12
N THR A 120 19.87 -9.37 3.86
CA THR A 120 19.73 -7.95 3.53
C THR A 120 18.44 -7.39 4.15
N PRO A 121 18.33 -6.07 4.35
CA PRO A 121 17.11 -5.42 4.85
C PRO A 121 15.84 -5.82 4.08
N VAL A 122 15.90 -5.89 2.75
CA VAL A 122 14.77 -6.34 1.90
C VAL A 122 14.41 -7.80 2.19
N HIS A 123 15.38 -8.71 2.23
CA HIS A 123 15.11 -10.12 2.54
C HIS A 123 14.60 -10.32 3.97
N SER A 124 15.02 -9.47 4.90
CA SER A 124 14.54 -9.47 6.29
C SER A 124 13.04 -9.13 6.36
N LEU A 125 12.56 -8.17 5.55
CA LEU A 125 11.12 -7.90 5.40
C LEU A 125 10.36 -9.10 4.86
N TYR A 126 10.87 -9.69 3.78
CA TYR A 126 10.23 -10.85 3.16
C TYR A 126 10.17 -12.05 4.09
N VAL A 127 11.23 -12.33 4.86
CA VAL A 127 11.24 -13.39 5.86
C VAL A 127 10.23 -13.10 6.98
N ALA A 128 10.16 -11.87 7.49
CA ALA A 128 9.18 -11.49 8.50
C ALA A 128 7.74 -11.67 7.96
N ALA A 129 7.46 -11.22 6.75
CA ALA A 129 6.16 -11.38 6.11
C ALA A 129 5.82 -12.86 5.85
N PHE A 130 6.79 -13.67 5.43
CA PHE A 130 6.63 -15.10 5.23
C PHE A 130 6.30 -15.83 6.54
N ILE A 131 7.00 -15.51 7.64
CA ILE A 131 6.69 -16.03 8.98
C ILE A 131 5.26 -15.63 9.38
N GLY A 132 4.90 -14.37 9.17
CA GLY A 132 3.54 -13.88 9.42
C GLY A 132 2.48 -14.66 8.63
N LEU A 133 2.71 -14.88 7.33
CA LEU A 133 1.82 -15.66 6.47
C LEU A 133 1.71 -17.12 6.95
N MET A 134 2.83 -17.77 7.26
CA MET A 134 2.84 -19.15 7.76
C MET A 134 2.04 -19.26 9.06
N LEU A 135 2.24 -18.33 10.00
CA LEU A 135 1.50 -18.31 11.26
C LEU A 135 0.02 -17.98 11.05
N ALA A 136 -0.33 -17.09 10.12
CA ALA A 136 -1.72 -16.79 9.76
C ALA A 136 -2.42 -18.03 9.15
N CYS A 137 -1.76 -18.74 8.25
CA CYS A 137 -2.20 -20.04 7.73
C CYS A 137 -2.44 -21.04 8.87
N TYR A 138 -1.47 -21.17 9.79
CA TYR A 138 -1.55 -22.10 10.91
C TYR A 138 -2.70 -21.77 11.86
N PHE A 139 -2.77 -20.53 12.35
CA PHE A 139 -3.79 -20.15 13.32
C PHE A 139 -5.19 -20.08 12.71
N SER A 140 -5.36 -19.72 11.43
CA SER A 140 -6.65 -19.82 10.76
C SER A 140 -7.13 -21.27 10.63
N LEU A 141 -6.24 -22.19 10.24
CA LEU A 141 -6.55 -23.63 10.18
C LEU A 141 -6.90 -24.18 11.56
N ARG A 142 -6.10 -23.86 12.58
CA ARG A 142 -6.38 -24.27 13.97
C ARG A 142 -7.71 -23.69 14.46
N LEU A 143 -8.00 -22.43 14.19
CA LEU A 143 -9.25 -21.80 14.57
C LEU A 143 -10.46 -22.48 13.91
N LEU A 144 -10.39 -22.77 12.61
CA LEU A 144 -11.44 -23.51 11.92
C LEU A 144 -11.56 -24.95 12.44
N SER A 145 -10.45 -25.64 12.71
CA SER A 145 -10.45 -27.00 13.26
C SER A 145 -11.16 -27.11 14.61
N LEU A 146 -11.10 -26.05 15.44
CA LEU A 146 -11.81 -26.00 16.73
C LEU A 146 -13.33 -25.93 16.56
N HIS A 147 -13.81 -25.26 15.52
CA HIS A 147 -15.23 -25.03 15.31
C HIS A 147 -15.89 -26.10 14.44
N LEU A 148 -15.19 -26.54 13.39
CA LEU A 148 -15.67 -27.52 12.42
C LEU A 148 -15.39 -28.97 12.89
N GLY A 149 -14.29 -29.17 13.62
CA GLY A 149 -13.76 -30.47 14.02
C GLY A 149 -12.57 -30.90 13.16
N GLU A 150 -11.55 -31.50 13.78
CA GLU A 150 -10.29 -31.88 13.11
C GLU A 150 -10.45 -32.95 12.02
N ARG A 151 -11.59 -33.66 12.00
CA ARG A 151 -11.92 -34.71 11.01
C ARG A 151 -13.05 -34.31 10.06
N ASP A 152 -13.50 -33.05 10.11
CA ASP A 152 -14.57 -32.61 9.22
C ASP A 152 -14.02 -32.48 7.79
N ALA A 153 -14.66 -33.16 6.83
CA ALA A 153 -14.27 -33.13 5.43
C ALA A 153 -14.38 -31.73 4.80
N PHE A 154 -15.15 -30.83 5.40
CA PHE A 154 -15.30 -29.44 4.97
C PHE A 154 -14.15 -28.54 5.44
N LEU A 155 -13.35 -28.95 6.42
CA LEU A 155 -12.31 -28.10 7.04
C LEU A 155 -11.32 -27.53 6.02
N PHE A 156 -10.70 -28.39 5.20
CA PHE A 156 -9.67 -27.94 4.25
C PHE A 156 -10.24 -27.12 3.10
N PRO A 157 -11.36 -27.51 2.45
CA PRO A 157 -11.99 -26.66 1.45
C PRO A 157 -12.39 -25.29 2.01
N ALA A 158 -12.91 -25.24 3.25
CA ALA A 158 -13.27 -24.00 3.90
C ALA A 158 -12.05 -23.13 4.21
N TRP A 159 -10.97 -23.72 4.73
CA TRP A 159 -9.71 -23.02 4.99
C TRP A 159 -9.07 -22.49 3.70
N ALA A 160 -9.04 -23.30 2.64
CA ALA A 160 -8.53 -22.87 1.35
C ALA A 160 -9.38 -21.71 0.80
N ALA A 161 -10.72 -21.83 0.84
CA ALA A 161 -11.61 -20.75 0.45
C ALA A 161 -11.39 -19.47 1.26
N LEU A 162 -11.15 -19.57 2.57
CA LEU A 162 -10.81 -18.43 3.43
C LEU A 162 -9.53 -17.73 2.94
N MET A 163 -8.44 -18.47 2.76
CA MET A 163 -7.15 -17.91 2.34
C MET A 163 -7.25 -17.25 0.97
N LEU A 164 -8.01 -17.86 0.07
CA LEU A 164 -8.14 -17.44 -1.31
C LEU A 164 -9.10 -16.25 -1.50
N THR A 165 -10.15 -16.15 -0.69
CA THR A 165 -11.09 -15.01 -0.71
C THR A 165 -10.55 -13.77 0.02
N ALA A 166 -9.46 -13.92 0.77
CA ALA A 166 -8.74 -12.81 1.37
C ALA A 166 -7.74 -12.19 0.37
N ASP A 167 -8.23 -11.72 -0.78
CA ASP A 167 -7.41 -11.12 -1.84
C ASP A 167 -6.50 -9.98 -1.37
N LEU A 168 -7.04 -9.05 -0.58
CA LEU A 168 -6.27 -7.96 0.01
C LEU A 168 -5.22 -8.46 1.00
N PHE A 169 -5.46 -9.60 1.67
CA PHE A 169 -4.44 -10.20 2.53
C PHE A 169 -3.27 -10.69 1.68
N LEU A 170 -3.54 -11.46 0.63
CA LEU A 170 -2.52 -12.03 -0.25
C LEU A 170 -1.69 -10.96 -0.94
N ILE A 171 -2.31 -9.86 -1.42
CA ILE A 171 -1.59 -8.69 -1.97
C ILE A 171 -0.63 -8.09 -0.97
N ASN A 172 -1.03 -8.00 0.28
CA ASN A 172 -0.22 -7.37 1.33
C ASN A 172 0.80 -8.33 1.97
N VAL A 173 0.93 -9.57 1.49
CA VAL A 173 1.99 -10.48 1.95
C VAL A 173 3.36 -9.99 1.50
N LYS A 174 3.51 -9.58 0.23
CA LYS A 174 4.80 -9.15 -0.33
C LYS A 174 4.98 -7.63 -0.37
N SER A 175 4.03 -6.85 0.13
CA SER A 175 4.12 -5.38 0.08
C SER A 175 5.15 -4.78 1.04
N GLY A 176 5.78 -5.59 1.90
CA GLY A 176 6.70 -5.13 2.95
C GLY A 176 6.00 -4.63 4.20
N MET A 177 4.69 -4.82 4.30
CA MET A 177 3.87 -4.35 5.42
C MET A 177 3.79 -5.37 6.55
N GLU A 178 3.47 -4.89 7.75
CA GLU A 178 3.28 -5.68 8.97
C GLU A 178 2.07 -6.63 8.94
N THR A 179 1.20 -6.48 7.93
CA THR A 179 -0.13 -7.09 7.86
C THR A 179 -0.14 -8.60 8.16
N PRO A 180 0.75 -9.44 7.60
CA PRO A 180 0.74 -10.88 7.88
C PRO A 180 1.07 -11.23 9.33
N ILE A 181 2.09 -10.60 9.91
CA ILE A 181 2.44 -10.83 11.32
C ILE A 181 1.30 -10.35 12.22
N HIS A 182 0.73 -9.17 11.94
CA HIS A 182 -0.33 -8.62 12.75
C HIS A 182 -1.60 -9.50 12.73
N LEU A 183 -2.01 -9.94 11.54
CA LEU A 183 -3.14 -10.86 11.38
C LEU A 183 -2.88 -12.20 12.10
N ALA A 184 -1.67 -12.75 12.02
CA ALA A 184 -1.32 -13.97 12.73
C ALA A 184 -1.46 -13.84 14.26
N ILE A 185 -1.02 -12.70 14.83
CA ILE A 185 -1.17 -12.43 16.27
C ILE A 185 -2.65 -12.33 16.65
N LEU A 186 -3.47 -11.66 15.85
CA LEU A 186 -4.92 -11.59 16.08
C LEU A 186 -5.56 -12.98 15.99
N LEU A 187 -5.25 -13.79 14.98
CA LEU A 187 -5.78 -15.15 14.86
C LEU A 187 -5.34 -16.06 16.02
N ALA A 188 -4.10 -15.91 16.51
CA ALA A 188 -3.64 -16.59 17.70
C ALA A 188 -4.44 -16.15 18.94
N CYS A 189 -4.72 -14.85 19.09
CA CYS A 189 -5.55 -14.30 20.14
C CYS A 189 -6.97 -14.92 20.11
N PHE A 190 -7.61 -14.96 18.94
CA PHE A 190 -8.90 -15.64 18.73
C PHE A 190 -8.84 -17.14 19.09
N PHE A 191 -7.77 -17.83 18.69
CA PHE A 191 -7.60 -19.26 18.97
C PHE A 191 -7.54 -19.54 20.48
N PHE A 192 -6.76 -18.79 21.25
CA PHE A 192 -6.67 -18.98 22.71
C PHE A 192 -7.90 -18.46 23.45
N TYR A 193 -8.56 -17.42 22.93
CA TYR A 193 -9.89 -17.01 23.37
C TYR A 193 -10.90 -18.15 23.26
N THR A 194 -11.00 -18.80 22.08
CA THR A 194 -11.92 -19.93 21.86
C THR A 194 -11.63 -21.08 22.83
N ARG A 195 -10.34 -21.35 23.10
CA ARG A 195 -9.88 -22.39 24.04
C ARG A 195 -10.04 -22.06 25.53
N ASN A 196 -10.46 -20.85 25.88
CA ASN A 196 -10.51 -20.39 27.27
C ASN A 196 -9.13 -20.41 27.98
N ASP A 197 -8.03 -20.26 27.22
CA ASP A 197 -6.67 -20.17 27.76
C ASP A 197 -6.36 -18.71 28.10
N ASN A 198 -6.86 -18.26 29.25
CA ASN A 198 -6.81 -16.89 29.74
C ASN A 198 -5.39 -16.29 29.67
N LYS A 199 -4.36 -17.02 30.12
CA LYS A 199 -2.97 -16.52 30.17
C LYS A 199 -2.46 -16.16 28.78
N ARG A 200 -2.60 -17.09 27.82
CA ARG A 200 -2.13 -16.86 26.45
C ARG A 200 -3.02 -15.88 25.69
N PHE A 201 -4.32 -15.89 25.94
CA PHE A 201 -5.26 -14.92 25.40
C PHE A 201 -4.89 -13.49 25.79
N PHE A 202 -4.76 -13.18 27.08
CA PHE A 202 -4.44 -11.82 27.53
C PHE A 202 -3.04 -11.36 27.05
N LEU A 203 -2.06 -12.27 27.02
CA LEU A 203 -0.73 -11.96 26.49
C LEU A 203 -0.77 -11.61 25.00
N LEU A 204 -1.47 -12.39 24.18
CA LEU A 204 -1.59 -12.12 22.75
C LEU A 204 -2.50 -10.92 22.45
N ALA A 205 -3.47 -10.64 23.31
CA ALA A 205 -4.28 -9.43 23.26
C ALA A 205 -3.42 -8.18 23.50
N ALA A 206 -2.55 -8.20 24.52
CA ALA A 206 -1.57 -7.14 24.74
C ALA A 206 -0.60 -7.02 23.55
N LEU A 207 -0.06 -8.15 23.07
CA LEU A 207 0.85 -8.17 21.93
C LEU A 207 0.20 -7.67 20.64
N ALA A 208 -1.10 -7.90 20.44
CA ALA A 208 -1.85 -7.39 19.29
C ALA A 208 -1.91 -5.86 19.32
N ILE A 209 -2.20 -5.25 20.48
CA ILE A 209 -2.23 -3.79 20.65
C ILE A 209 -0.83 -3.19 20.45
N ILE A 210 0.20 -3.81 21.02
CA ILE A 210 1.60 -3.41 20.82
C ILE A 210 2.00 -3.54 19.34
N SER A 211 1.51 -4.59 18.69
CA SER A 211 1.74 -4.85 17.27
C SER A 211 1.04 -3.83 16.39
N LYS A 212 -0.20 -3.41 16.64
CA LYS A 212 -0.80 -2.23 16.00
C LYS A 212 -1.88 -1.67 16.92
N LEU A 213 -1.90 -0.35 17.05
CA LEU A 213 -2.89 0.34 17.89
C LEU A 213 -4.33 0.06 17.43
N ASP A 214 -4.53 -0.22 16.14
CA ASP A 214 -5.83 -0.56 15.53
C ASP A 214 -6.46 -1.83 16.12
N ALA A 215 -5.68 -2.69 16.79
CA ALA A 215 -6.20 -3.86 17.49
C ALA A 215 -6.91 -3.52 18.81
N THR A 216 -6.79 -2.29 19.32
CA THR A 216 -7.44 -1.87 20.58
C THR A 216 -8.95 -2.12 20.61
N PRO A 217 -9.77 -1.65 19.65
CA PRO A 217 -11.20 -1.94 19.63
C PRO A 217 -11.50 -3.45 19.50
N VAL A 218 -10.69 -4.18 18.71
CA VAL A 218 -10.83 -5.63 18.52
C VAL A 218 -10.65 -6.36 19.86
N VAL A 219 -9.55 -6.06 20.55
CA VAL A 219 -9.22 -6.64 21.85
C VAL A 219 -10.25 -6.25 22.89
N GLY A 220 -10.74 -5.00 22.88
CA GLY A 220 -11.81 -4.55 23.77
C GLY A 220 -13.07 -5.43 23.65
N VAL A 221 -13.56 -5.66 22.43
CA VAL A 221 -14.70 -6.55 22.19
C VAL A 221 -14.40 -7.99 22.63
N LEU A 222 -13.21 -8.51 22.33
CA LEU A 222 -12.82 -9.86 22.72
C LEU A 222 -12.78 -10.03 24.25
N VAL A 223 -12.20 -9.08 24.98
CA VAL A 223 -12.13 -9.12 26.45
C VAL A 223 -13.53 -9.06 27.06
N LEU A 224 -14.42 -8.21 26.53
CA LEU A 224 -15.81 -8.13 26.98
C LEU A 224 -16.59 -9.42 26.68
N ALA A 225 -16.44 -9.98 25.47
CA ALA A 225 -17.04 -11.26 25.10
C ALA A 225 -16.51 -12.40 25.97
N HIS A 226 -15.22 -12.37 26.30
CA HIS A 226 -14.57 -13.36 27.16
C HIS A 226 -15.07 -13.31 28.59
N ALA A 227 -15.19 -12.11 29.15
CA ALA A 227 -15.76 -11.89 30.46
C ALA A 227 -17.24 -12.30 30.50
N ALA A 228 -18.02 -11.97 29.47
CA ALA A 228 -19.43 -12.34 29.36
C ALA A 228 -19.64 -13.86 29.24
N ARG A 229 -18.79 -14.54 28.45
CA ARG A 229 -18.79 -16.00 28.31
C ARG A 229 -18.52 -16.72 29.63
N ASN A 230 -17.57 -16.21 30.41
CA ASN A 230 -17.15 -16.80 31.68
C ASN A 230 -17.91 -16.21 32.89
N PHE A 231 -18.86 -15.29 32.68
CA PHE A 231 -19.58 -14.60 33.75
C PHE A 231 -20.21 -15.53 34.80
N PRO A 232 -20.82 -16.68 34.45
CA PRO A 232 -21.34 -17.62 35.44
C PRO A 232 -20.26 -18.11 36.41
N ASP A 233 -19.08 -18.45 35.89
CA ASP A 233 -17.95 -18.97 36.67
C ASP A 233 -17.25 -17.85 37.47
N LEU A 234 -17.27 -16.63 36.95
CA LEU A 234 -16.75 -15.43 37.63
C LEU A 234 -17.57 -15.01 38.85
N LYS A 235 -18.72 -15.65 39.13
CA LYS A 235 -19.43 -15.48 40.41
C LYS A 235 -18.64 -16.07 41.58
N GLU A 236 -17.84 -17.11 41.33
CA GLU A 236 -16.97 -17.68 42.33
C GLU A 236 -15.77 -16.78 42.59
N ARG A 237 -15.54 -16.42 43.87
CA ARG A 237 -14.48 -15.47 44.26
C ARG A 237 -13.10 -15.92 43.81
N ALA A 238 -12.81 -17.22 43.88
CA ALA A 238 -11.51 -17.79 43.50
C ALA A 238 -11.27 -17.66 42.00
N THR A 239 -12.21 -18.12 41.17
CA THR A 239 -12.18 -18.02 39.71
C THR A 239 -12.11 -16.58 39.23
N ARG A 240 -12.88 -15.67 39.85
CA ARG A 240 -12.82 -14.23 39.57
C ARG A 240 -11.44 -13.64 39.86
N ARG A 241 -10.85 -13.99 41.01
CA ARG A 241 -9.51 -13.52 41.38
C ARG A 241 -8.47 -14.01 40.38
N ASP A 242 -8.52 -15.28 39.99
CA ASP A 242 -7.59 -15.85 39.02
C ASP A 242 -7.74 -15.17 37.64
N PHE A 243 -8.96 -14.98 37.16
CA PHE A 243 -9.23 -14.24 35.91
C PHE A 243 -8.66 -12.82 35.94
N ILE A 244 -8.95 -12.04 37.00
CA ILE A 244 -8.45 -10.66 37.15
C ILE A 244 -6.92 -10.65 37.23
N MET A 245 -6.33 -11.57 38.00
CA MET A 245 -4.88 -11.68 38.14
C MET A 245 -4.22 -12.00 36.80
N GLN A 246 -4.81 -12.89 36.00
CA GLN A 246 -4.28 -13.23 34.68
C GLN A 246 -4.47 -12.08 33.68
N ALA A 247 -5.60 -11.38 33.70
CA ALA A 247 -5.81 -10.17 32.91
C ALA A 247 -4.80 -9.06 33.27
N ALA A 248 -4.54 -8.87 34.57
CA ALA A 248 -3.59 -7.90 35.07
C ALA A 248 -2.14 -8.28 34.69
N LEU A 249 -1.72 -9.52 34.97
CA LEU A 249 -0.35 -9.97 34.79
C LEU A 249 0.02 -10.19 33.31
N TYR A 250 -0.87 -10.78 32.52
CA TYR A 250 -0.58 -11.12 31.12
C TYR A 250 -1.14 -10.10 30.12
N GLY A 251 -2.13 -9.29 30.49
CA GLY A 251 -2.68 -8.24 29.64
C GLY A 251 -2.15 -6.85 29.99
N LEU A 252 -2.53 -6.35 31.17
CA LEU A 252 -2.24 -4.98 31.58
C LEU A 252 -0.75 -4.71 31.81
N ALA A 253 -0.05 -5.61 32.51
CA ALA A 253 1.37 -5.40 32.83
C ALA A 253 2.26 -5.28 31.57
N PRO A 254 2.16 -6.15 30.55
CA PRO A 254 2.89 -5.96 29.29
C PRO A 254 2.55 -4.65 28.57
N LEU A 255 1.29 -4.21 28.61
CA LEU A 255 0.88 -2.92 28.04
C LEU A 255 1.48 -1.74 28.80
N LEU A 256 1.53 -1.80 30.14
CA LEU A 256 2.14 -0.75 30.96
C LEU A 256 3.66 -0.70 30.75
N VAL A 257 4.32 -1.86 30.68
CA VAL A 257 5.75 -1.95 30.34
C VAL A 257 5.99 -1.34 28.96
N TRP A 258 5.14 -1.67 27.98
CA TRP A 258 5.21 -1.10 26.64
C TRP A 258 5.01 0.43 26.63
N VAL A 259 4.01 0.95 27.33
CA VAL A 259 3.74 2.39 27.44
C VAL A 259 4.93 3.11 28.09
N GLY A 260 5.49 2.55 29.16
CA GLY A 260 6.69 3.08 29.79
C GLY A 260 7.89 3.09 28.85
N PHE A 261 8.16 1.94 28.20
CA PHE A 261 9.24 1.79 27.23
C PHE A 261 9.12 2.78 26.07
N SER A 262 7.97 2.82 25.41
CA SER A 262 7.74 3.68 24.24
C SER A 262 7.81 5.17 24.59
N THR A 263 7.31 5.56 25.77
CA THR A 263 7.45 6.94 26.27
C THR A 263 8.92 7.30 26.49
N ILE A 264 9.72 6.42 27.10
CA ILE A 264 11.14 6.67 27.37
C ILE A 264 11.97 6.70 26.07
N VAL A 265 11.75 5.74 25.17
CA VAL A 265 12.59 5.56 23.98
C VAL A 265 12.18 6.48 22.83
N PHE A 266 10.88 6.66 22.61
CA PHE A 266 10.36 7.43 21.47
C PHE A 266 9.83 8.81 21.86
N GLY A 267 9.67 9.10 23.15
CA GLY A 267 9.07 10.33 23.68
C GLY A 267 7.54 10.32 23.72
N SER A 268 6.89 9.25 23.25
CA SER A 268 5.43 9.10 23.21
C SER A 268 5.04 7.63 23.17
N PRO A 269 3.95 7.22 23.86
CA PRO A 269 3.42 5.87 23.73
C PRO A 269 2.62 5.65 22.45
N LEU A 270 2.26 6.72 21.76
CA LEU A 270 1.57 6.67 20.46
C LEU A 270 2.60 6.65 19.32
N PRO A 271 2.43 5.77 18.31
CA PRO A 271 3.22 5.82 17.10
C PRO A 271 3.17 7.21 16.46
N GLN A 272 4.31 7.67 15.92
CA GLN A 272 4.41 8.93 15.21
C GLN A 272 3.44 8.99 14.02
N THR A 273 3.26 7.85 13.33
CA THR A 273 2.28 7.71 12.24
C THR A 273 0.85 7.96 12.70
N ALA A 274 0.45 7.38 13.84
CA ALA A 274 -0.88 7.55 14.40
C ALA A 274 -1.10 9.01 14.82
N PHE A 275 -0.09 9.63 15.46
CA PHE A 275 -0.15 11.03 15.84
C PHE A 275 -0.31 11.96 14.64
N ALA A 276 0.51 11.78 13.60
CA ALA A 276 0.46 12.60 12.38
C ALA A 276 -0.90 12.50 11.69
N LYS A 277 -1.40 11.26 11.55
CA LYS A 277 -2.68 10.98 10.88
C LYS A 277 -3.89 11.49 11.67
N LEU A 278 -3.87 11.41 13.01
CA LEU A 278 -4.97 11.90 13.84
C LEU A 278 -5.08 13.43 13.88
N LYS A 279 -3.96 14.15 13.81
CA LYS A 279 -3.94 15.61 14.03
C LYS A 279 -3.89 16.43 12.76
N PHE A 280 -3.19 15.98 11.73
CA PHE A 280 -2.84 16.83 10.59
C PHE A 280 -3.38 16.34 9.25
N HIS A 281 -3.70 15.04 9.13
CA HIS A 281 -4.22 14.51 7.87
C HIS A 281 -5.72 14.77 7.77
N GLN A 282 -6.17 15.18 6.60
CA GLN A 282 -7.59 15.42 6.36
C GLN A 282 -8.37 14.12 6.42
N SER A 283 -9.52 14.16 7.09
CA SER A 283 -10.46 13.04 7.09
C SER A 283 -11.25 13.00 5.79
N ALA A 284 -11.56 11.80 5.27
CA ALA A 284 -12.39 11.68 4.08
C ALA A 284 -13.82 12.20 4.36
N SER A 285 -14.16 13.42 3.92
CA SER A 285 -15.43 14.07 4.27
C SER A 285 -16.61 13.71 3.34
N ALA A 286 -16.36 13.05 2.21
CA ALA A 286 -17.35 12.90 1.15
C ALA A 286 -18.49 11.90 1.42
N HIS A 287 -18.41 11.07 2.48
CA HIS A 287 -19.41 10.03 2.76
C HIS A 287 -19.70 9.90 4.26
N TRP A 288 -20.93 9.50 4.61
CA TRP A 288 -21.35 9.24 5.99
C TRP A 288 -20.65 8.02 6.61
N PHE A 289 -20.06 7.13 5.80
CA PHE A 289 -19.12 6.11 6.24
C PHE A 289 -18.11 5.82 5.11
N PRO A 290 -17.03 6.62 5.00
CA PRO A 290 -16.09 6.57 3.87
C PRO A 290 -15.48 5.18 3.66
N PHE A 291 -15.24 4.45 4.76
CA PHE A 291 -14.65 3.13 4.71
C PHE A 291 -15.55 2.05 4.09
N LEU A 292 -16.88 2.20 4.13
CA LEU A 292 -17.79 1.24 3.50
C LEU A 292 -17.96 1.50 2.00
N GLU A 293 -17.64 2.71 1.52
CA GLU A 293 -17.80 3.07 0.11
C GLU A 293 -17.07 2.09 -0.82
N SER A 294 -15.85 1.66 -0.45
CA SER A 294 -15.09 0.67 -1.21
C SER A 294 -15.83 -0.68 -1.29
N LEU A 295 -16.56 -1.08 -0.24
CA LEU A 295 -17.36 -2.31 -0.22
C LEU A 295 -18.63 -2.19 -1.09
N PHE A 296 -19.13 -0.97 -1.32
CA PHE A 296 -20.30 -0.71 -2.17
C PHE A 296 -19.98 -0.59 -3.66
N LYS A 297 -18.70 -0.46 -4.05
CA LYS A 297 -18.31 -0.38 -5.47
C LYS A 297 -18.78 -1.62 -6.23
N ALA A 298 -19.13 -1.46 -7.51
CA ALA A 298 -19.71 -2.52 -8.34
C ALA A 298 -18.88 -3.82 -8.33
N GLU A 299 -17.56 -3.68 -8.26
CA GLU A 299 -16.62 -4.78 -8.16
C GLU A 299 -16.87 -5.62 -6.89
N ASN A 300 -17.32 -5.04 -5.79
CA ASN A 300 -17.51 -5.72 -4.49
C ASN A 300 -18.96 -6.15 -4.20
N ARG A 301 -19.88 -6.09 -5.17
CA ARG A 301 -21.30 -6.45 -4.95
C ARG A 301 -21.51 -7.89 -4.44
N LEU A 302 -20.76 -8.86 -4.97
CA LEU A 302 -20.84 -10.25 -4.51
C LEU A 302 -20.38 -10.38 -3.06
N PHE A 303 -19.32 -9.67 -2.69
CA PHE A 303 -18.84 -9.61 -1.32
C PHE A 303 -19.91 -8.99 -0.42
N LEU A 304 -20.44 -7.82 -0.79
CA LEU A 304 -21.50 -7.13 -0.05
C LEU A 304 -22.75 -7.99 0.13
N ALA A 305 -23.21 -8.68 -0.92
CA ALA A 305 -24.33 -9.61 -0.83
C ALA A 305 -24.02 -10.74 0.16
N GLY A 306 -22.80 -11.29 0.12
CA GLY A 306 -22.32 -12.26 1.09
C GLY A 306 -22.32 -11.72 2.53
N VAL A 307 -21.89 -10.46 2.73
CA VAL A 307 -21.95 -9.78 4.04
C VAL A 307 -23.39 -9.64 4.51
N ILE A 308 -24.31 -9.15 3.66
CA ILE A 308 -25.72 -8.96 4.03
C ILE A 308 -26.35 -10.29 4.43
N VAL A 309 -26.18 -11.34 3.60
CA VAL A 309 -26.64 -12.70 3.92
C VAL A 309 -26.01 -13.20 5.22
N GLY A 310 -24.71 -12.95 5.42
CA GLY A 310 -23.99 -13.28 6.63
C GLY A 310 -24.56 -12.58 7.88
N VAL A 311 -24.90 -11.29 7.80
CA VAL A 311 -25.51 -10.52 8.89
C VAL A 311 -26.91 -11.03 9.21
N ILE A 312 -27.72 -11.36 8.20
CA ILE A 312 -29.06 -11.95 8.41
C ILE A 312 -28.92 -13.32 9.08
N ALA A 313 -28.06 -14.19 8.53
CA ALA A 313 -27.80 -15.51 9.11
C ALA A 313 -27.26 -15.42 10.54
N TYR A 314 -26.39 -14.43 10.80
CA TYR A 314 -25.89 -14.10 12.13
C TYR A 314 -27.03 -13.73 13.07
N GLY A 315 -27.92 -12.80 12.68
CA GLY A 315 -29.06 -12.39 13.52
C GLY A 315 -29.98 -13.56 13.87
N VAL A 316 -30.32 -14.40 12.88
CA VAL A 316 -31.11 -15.62 13.10
C VAL A 316 -30.41 -16.58 14.07
N ALA A 317 -29.10 -16.74 13.92
CA ALA A 317 -28.30 -17.61 14.76
C ALA A 317 -28.24 -17.12 16.21
N VAL A 318 -28.01 -15.82 16.42
CA VAL A 318 -28.01 -15.17 17.73
C VAL A 318 -29.36 -15.39 18.42
N VAL A 319 -30.47 -15.07 17.75
CA VAL A 319 -31.83 -15.27 18.30
C VAL A 319 -32.06 -16.74 18.68
N ARG A 320 -31.63 -17.67 17.82
CA ARG A 320 -31.73 -19.11 18.10
C ARG A 320 -30.92 -19.54 19.31
N GLN A 321 -29.70 -19.06 19.49
CA GLN A 321 -28.87 -19.43 20.64
C GLN A 321 -29.36 -18.79 21.95
N VAL A 322 -29.81 -17.54 21.90
CA VAL A 322 -30.43 -16.87 23.05
C VAL A 322 -31.67 -17.64 23.51
N ARG A 323 -32.55 -18.07 22.58
CA ARG A 323 -33.71 -18.92 22.89
C ARG A 323 -33.31 -20.28 23.50
N ARG A 324 -32.16 -20.83 23.11
CA ARG A 324 -31.60 -22.08 23.65
C ARG A 324 -30.85 -21.89 24.97
N LYS A 325 -30.65 -20.65 25.43
CA LYS A 325 -29.83 -20.28 26.60
C LYS A 325 -28.37 -20.77 26.50
N ASP A 326 -27.87 -21.00 25.28
CA ASP A 326 -26.48 -21.42 25.02
C ASP A 326 -25.60 -20.18 24.79
N HIS A 327 -25.43 -19.40 25.85
CA HIS A 327 -24.66 -18.14 25.81
C HIS A 327 -23.18 -18.39 25.49
N ALA A 328 -22.63 -19.55 25.85
CA ALA A 328 -21.24 -19.88 25.55
C ALA A 328 -20.99 -20.00 24.04
N LYS A 329 -21.90 -20.66 23.29
CA LYS A 329 -21.83 -20.69 21.83
C LYS A 329 -22.03 -19.30 21.22
N LEU A 330 -22.88 -18.46 21.82
CA LEU A 330 -23.07 -17.09 21.36
C LEU A 330 -21.73 -16.34 21.31
N PHE A 331 -20.99 -16.33 22.43
CA PHE A 331 -19.72 -15.60 22.49
C PHE A 331 -18.57 -16.30 21.74
N THR A 332 -18.65 -17.61 21.50
CA THR A 332 -17.58 -18.32 20.80
C THR A 332 -17.72 -18.25 19.28
N LEU A 333 -18.94 -18.47 18.75
CA LEU A 333 -19.19 -18.61 17.31
C LEU A 333 -19.49 -17.26 16.62
N PHE A 334 -19.96 -16.27 17.37
CA PHE A 334 -20.50 -15.02 16.83
C PHE A 334 -19.68 -13.78 17.22
N VAL A 335 -18.49 -13.93 17.80
CA VAL A 335 -17.69 -12.76 18.22
C VAL A 335 -17.00 -12.05 17.05
N PHE A 336 -16.82 -12.70 15.91
CA PHE A 336 -16.08 -12.16 14.78
C PHE A 336 -16.75 -10.91 14.18
N LEU A 337 -18.08 -10.93 13.99
CA LEU A 337 -18.78 -9.79 13.40
C LEU A 337 -18.80 -8.55 14.32
N PRO A 338 -19.09 -8.65 15.64
CA PRO A 338 -18.89 -7.53 16.57
C PRO A 338 -17.47 -6.97 16.54
N VAL A 339 -16.45 -7.82 16.42
CA VAL A 339 -15.06 -7.39 16.27
C VAL A 339 -14.85 -6.61 14.96
N VAL A 340 -15.40 -7.11 13.83
CA VAL A 340 -15.38 -6.40 12.54
C VAL A 340 -16.03 -5.02 12.68
N CYS A 341 -17.18 -4.94 13.33
CA CYS A 341 -17.87 -3.66 13.57
C CYS A 341 -17.04 -2.70 14.42
N ALA A 342 -16.41 -3.18 15.49
CA ALA A 342 -15.55 -2.35 16.34
C ALA A 342 -14.29 -1.86 15.60
N TYR A 343 -13.69 -2.72 14.77
CA TYR A 343 -12.58 -2.34 13.90
C TYR A 343 -13.01 -1.27 12.90
N LEU A 344 -14.14 -1.46 12.19
CA LEU A 344 -14.65 -0.47 11.25
C LEU A 344 -15.07 0.84 11.92
N LEU A 345 -15.62 0.78 13.14
CA LEU A 345 -15.96 1.96 13.93
C LEU A 345 -14.72 2.80 14.26
N LEU A 346 -13.58 2.17 14.55
CA LEU A 346 -12.32 2.91 14.70
C LEU A 346 -12.01 3.71 13.44
N TYR A 347 -12.10 3.09 12.25
CA TYR A 347 -11.85 3.78 10.99
C TYR A 347 -12.95 4.77 10.60
N TYR A 348 -14.13 4.70 11.21
CA TYR A 348 -15.13 5.76 11.11
C TYR A 348 -14.73 7.00 11.92
N ILE A 349 -14.16 6.81 13.11
CA ILE A 349 -13.70 7.91 13.98
C ILE A 349 -12.37 8.49 13.49
N TYR A 350 -11.42 7.61 13.18
CA TYR A 350 -10.08 7.95 12.70
C TYR A 350 -10.08 8.44 11.25
N ASN A 351 -10.94 7.85 10.41
CA ASN A 351 -11.25 8.24 9.03
C ASN A 351 -10.06 8.78 8.20
N PRO A 352 -9.00 7.99 7.98
CA PRO A 352 -7.89 8.44 7.18
C PRO A 352 -8.36 8.75 5.76
N GLY A 353 -7.93 9.89 5.20
CA GLY A 353 -8.23 10.27 3.82
C GLY A 353 -7.82 9.19 2.82
N GLU A 354 -6.72 8.50 3.10
CA GLU A 354 -6.21 7.39 2.31
C GLU A 354 -6.89 6.07 2.69
N ARG A 355 -7.61 5.49 1.73
CA ARG A 355 -8.31 4.20 1.92
C ARG A 355 -7.49 3.07 1.34
N MET A 356 -6.48 2.67 2.11
CA MET A 356 -5.52 1.66 1.69
C MET A 356 -6.06 0.24 1.88
N GLY A 357 -5.68 -0.67 0.97
CA GLY A 357 -6.20 -2.05 0.94
C GLY A 357 -5.89 -2.84 2.21
N TRP A 358 -4.74 -2.61 2.84
CA TRP A 358 -4.35 -3.32 4.07
C TRP A 358 -5.26 -3.02 5.27
N TYR A 359 -5.93 -1.86 5.31
CA TYR A 359 -6.90 -1.56 6.37
C TYR A 359 -8.11 -2.50 6.34
N TYR A 360 -8.40 -3.11 5.19
CA TYR A 360 -9.53 -4.00 5.02
C TYR A 360 -9.20 -5.47 5.30
N VAL A 361 -7.92 -5.82 5.48
CA VAL A 361 -7.50 -7.22 5.61
C VAL A 361 -8.15 -7.90 6.82
N VAL A 362 -8.02 -7.32 8.01
CA VAL A 362 -8.62 -7.88 9.23
C VAL A 362 -10.14 -8.00 9.11
N PRO A 363 -10.91 -6.94 8.76
CA PRO A 363 -12.37 -7.06 8.73
C PRO A 363 -12.86 -8.02 7.64
N LEU A 364 -12.24 -8.04 6.45
CA LEU A 364 -12.62 -8.99 5.40
C LEU A 364 -12.33 -10.43 5.82
N PHE A 365 -11.15 -10.69 6.38
CA PHE A 365 -10.74 -12.03 6.80
C PHE A 365 -11.66 -12.57 7.90
N LEU A 366 -11.95 -11.77 8.93
CA LEU A 366 -12.84 -12.18 10.03
C LEU A 366 -14.30 -12.32 9.57
N THR A 367 -14.74 -11.53 8.60
CA THR A 367 -16.07 -11.69 7.98
C THR A 367 -16.15 -13.01 7.22
N ALA A 368 -15.11 -13.37 6.47
CA ALA A 368 -15.03 -14.66 5.78
C ALA A 368 -15.02 -15.84 6.76
N VAL A 369 -14.27 -15.75 7.87
CA VAL A 369 -14.33 -16.74 8.97
C VAL A 369 -15.76 -16.87 9.48
N GLN A 370 -16.42 -15.76 9.83
CA GLN A 370 -17.80 -15.79 10.32
C GLN A 370 -18.76 -16.45 9.32
N ALA A 371 -18.66 -16.10 8.03
CA ALA A 371 -19.50 -16.64 6.98
C ALA A 371 -19.33 -18.16 6.82
N ILE A 372 -18.08 -18.65 6.84
CA ILE A 372 -17.77 -20.09 6.79
C ILE A 372 -18.38 -20.83 7.98
N LEU A 373 -18.25 -20.27 9.18
CA LEU A 373 -18.78 -20.88 10.40
C LEU A 373 -20.32 -20.93 10.40
N LEU A 374 -20.99 -19.88 9.90
CA LEU A 374 -22.44 -19.85 9.73
C LEU A 374 -22.89 -20.88 8.67
N PHE A 375 -22.21 -20.92 7.53
CA PHE A 375 -22.49 -21.88 6.46
C PHE A 375 -22.37 -23.32 6.96
N HIS A 376 -21.33 -23.62 7.74
CA HIS A 376 -21.17 -24.94 8.33
C HIS A 376 -22.29 -25.29 9.32
N GLU A 377 -22.58 -24.41 10.28
CA GLU A 377 -23.57 -24.68 11.33
C GLU A 377 -24.98 -24.86 10.77
N PHE A 378 -25.34 -24.11 9.70
CA PHE A 378 -26.68 -24.16 9.12
C PHE A 378 -26.87 -25.17 8.00
N ILE A 379 -25.85 -25.38 7.15
CA ILE A 379 -25.96 -26.20 5.95
C ILE A 379 -25.16 -27.49 6.10
N VAL A 380 -23.84 -27.39 6.24
CA VAL A 380 -22.96 -28.58 6.20
C VAL A 380 -23.30 -29.57 7.31
N LYS A 381 -23.51 -29.11 8.54
CA LYS A 381 -23.87 -29.96 9.68
C LYS A 381 -25.18 -30.71 9.48
N ARG A 382 -26.16 -30.10 8.80
CA ARG A 382 -27.45 -30.74 8.47
C ARG A 382 -27.30 -31.82 7.39
N PHE A 383 -26.30 -31.67 6.52
CA PHE A 383 -26.03 -32.53 5.38
C PHE A 383 -24.60 -33.09 5.45
N HIS A 384 -24.16 -33.56 6.62
CA HIS A 384 -22.77 -33.94 6.87
C HIS A 384 -22.20 -34.98 5.89
N ARG A 385 -23.05 -35.88 5.35
CA ARG A 385 -22.65 -36.85 4.31
C ARG A 385 -22.21 -36.18 3.00
N LEU A 386 -22.69 -34.97 2.73
CA LEU A 386 -22.35 -34.15 1.57
C LEU A 386 -21.31 -33.07 1.89
N ALA A 387 -20.73 -33.05 3.11
CA ALA A 387 -19.76 -32.02 3.53
C ALA A 387 -18.59 -31.89 2.56
N PHE A 388 -18.05 -33.02 2.10
CA PHE A 388 -16.99 -33.05 1.08
C PHE A 388 -17.46 -32.43 -0.24
N LEU A 389 -18.65 -32.82 -0.73
CA LEU A 389 -19.22 -32.28 -1.96
C LEU A 389 -19.41 -30.76 -1.87
N PHE A 390 -19.93 -30.24 -0.75
CA PHE A 390 -20.03 -28.79 -0.54
C PHE A 390 -18.67 -28.12 -0.57
N GLY A 391 -17.65 -28.72 0.05
CA GLY A 391 -16.29 -28.22 -0.02
C GLY A 391 -15.77 -28.13 -1.46
N VAL A 392 -15.93 -29.20 -2.24
CA VAL A 392 -15.55 -29.23 -3.67
C VAL A 392 -16.32 -28.17 -4.47
N LEU A 393 -17.62 -28.02 -4.24
CA LEU A 393 -18.44 -27.01 -4.92
C LEU A 393 -18.01 -25.58 -4.58
N VAL A 394 -17.65 -25.31 -3.31
CA VAL A 394 -17.13 -23.99 -2.90
C VAL A 394 -15.80 -23.70 -3.60
N LEU A 395 -14.88 -24.67 -3.65
CA LEU A 395 -13.61 -24.51 -4.36
C LEU A 395 -13.78 -24.36 -5.87
N ALA A 396 -14.73 -25.10 -6.46
CA ALA A 396 -15.06 -24.98 -7.87
C ALA A 396 -15.65 -23.60 -8.20
N ALA A 397 -16.62 -23.14 -7.40
CA ALA A 397 -17.21 -21.82 -7.54
C ALA A 397 -16.15 -20.72 -7.39
N TYR A 398 -15.26 -20.85 -6.40
CA TYR A 398 -14.13 -19.95 -6.24
C TYR A 398 -13.25 -19.93 -7.50
N SER A 399 -12.85 -21.10 -7.99
CA SER A 399 -11.95 -21.24 -9.14
C SER A 399 -12.55 -20.66 -10.42
N ILE A 400 -13.87 -20.79 -10.60
CA ILE A 400 -14.59 -20.31 -11.79
C ILE A 400 -14.86 -18.80 -11.71
N PHE A 401 -15.38 -18.31 -10.58
CA PHE A 401 -15.90 -16.95 -10.50
C PHE A 401 -14.90 -15.95 -9.91
N TYR A 402 -14.10 -16.36 -8.92
CA TYR A 402 -13.27 -15.44 -8.15
C TYR A 402 -11.81 -15.45 -8.59
N PHE A 403 -11.23 -16.60 -8.90
CA PHE A 403 -9.82 -16.70 -9.30
C PHE A 403 -9.45 -15.82 -10.52
N PRO A 404 -10.22 -15.77 -11.62
CA PRO A 404 -9.91 -14.88 -12.74
C PRO A 404 -9.98 -13.39 -12.38
N ARG A 405 -10.78 -13.03 -11.37
CA ARG A 405 -10.84 -11.67 -10.85
C ARG A 405 -9.61 -11.37 -9.99
N LEU A 406 -9.26 -12.28 -9.07
CA LEU A 406 -8.04 -12.16 -8.27
C LEU A 406 -6.83 -11.99 -9.17
N GLN A 407 -6.65 -12.86 -10.17
CA GLN A 407 -5.53 -12.78 -11.10
C GLN A 407 -5.45 -11.42 -11.80
N ARG A 408 -6.57 -10.91 -12.34
CA ARG A 408 -6.61 -9.56 -12.95
C ARG A 408 -6.27 -8.46 -11.96
N PHE A 409 -6.74 -8.57 -10.72
CA PHE A 409 -6.45 -7.61 -9.68
C PHE A 409 -4.97 -7.62 -9.29
N VAL A 410 -4.37 -8.81 -9.13
CA VAL A 410 -2.93 -8.99 -8.86
C VAL A 410 -2.09 -8.45 -10.00
N GLN A 411 -2.41 -8.78 -11.25
CA GLN A 411 -1.70 -8.29 -12.43
C GLN A 411 -1.74 -6.76 -12.50
N ARG A 412 -2.92 -6.16 -12.31
CA ARG A 412 -3.08 -4.70 -12.31
C ARG A 412 -2.33 -4.05 -11.16
N HIS A 413 -2.39 -4.63 -9.96
CA HIS A 413 -1.68 -4.11 -8.79
C HIS A 413 -0.16 -4.19 -8.97
N THR A 414 0.34 -5.32 -9.45
CA THR A 414 1.75 -5.56 -9.76
C THR A 414 2.23 -4.56 -10.81
N PHE A 415 1.52 -4.45 -11.93
CA PHE A 415 1.81 -3.47 -12.98
C PHE A 415 1.88 -2.04 -12.44
N ASN A 416 0.87 -1.61 -11.68
CA ASN A 416 0.86 -0.27 -11.09
C ASN A 416 2.03 -0.08 -10.11
N THR A 417 2.36 -1.10 -9.32
CA THR A 417 3.45 -1.02 -8.33
C THR A 417 4.81 -0.94 -9.01
N HIS A 418 5.06 -1.74 -10.05
CA HIS A 418 6.26 -1.60 -10.87
C HIS A 418 6.37 -0.19 -11.44
N LEU A 419 5.32 0.30 -12.10
CA LEU A 419 5.37 1.61 -12.72
C LEU A 419 5.62 2.75 -11.73
N ILE A 420 4.94 2.73 -10.57
CA ILE A 420 5.04 3.80 -9.57
C ILE A 420 6.35 3.71 -8.79
N GLU A 421 6.68 2.52 -8.28
CA GLU A 421 7.77 2.37 -7.33
C GLU A 421 9.14 2.31 -8.02
N GLU A 422 9.23 1.80 -9.25
CA GLU A 422 10.49 1.89 -10.02
C GLU A 422 10.84 3.33 -10.37
N GLU A 423 9.85 4.16 -10.70
CA GLU A 423 10.09 5.59 -10.92
C GLU A 423 10.59 6.28 -9.64
N ARG A 424 10.00 5.98 -8.48
CA ARG A 424 10.48 6.49 -7.18
C ARG A 424 11.87 6.02 -6.83
N MET A 425 12.20 4.75 -7.10
CA MET A 425 13.56 4.24 -6.92
C MET A 425 14.54 4.99 -7.82
N ALA A 426 14.21 5.19 -9.09
CA ALA A 426 15.04 5.94 -10.04
C ALA A 426 15.23 7.40 -9.62
N ILE A 427 14.20 8.05 -9.07
CA ILE A 427 14.31 9.41 -8.51
C ILE A 427 15.29 9.42 -7.33
N GLY A 428 15.15 8.49 -6.39
CA GLY A 428 16.03 8.42 -5.23
C GLY A 428 17.48 8.11 -5.61
N ASP A 429 17.72 7.19 -6.54
CA ASP A 429 19.05 6.89 -7.09
C ASP A 429 19.64 8.12 -7.83
N TRP A 430 18.81 8.86 -8.58
CA TRP A 430 19.23 10.10 -9.24
C TRP A 430 19.65 11.15 -8.20
N VAL A 431 18.83 11.40 -7.16
CA VAL A 431 19.18 12.35 -6.08
C VAL A 431 20.49 11.93 -5.40
N LYS A 432 20.66 10.65 -5.08
CA LYS A 432 21.92 10.14 -4.49
C LYS A 432 23.14 10.48 -5.34
N ASN A 433 23.04 10.33 -6.66
CA ASN A 433 24.15 10.56 -7.57
C ASN A 433 24.48 12.05 -7.82
N HIS A 434 23.58 12.96 -7.41
CA HIS A 434 23.74 14.40 -7.61
C HIS A 434 23.84 15.18 -6.30
N SER A 435 23.82 14.50 -5.15
CA SER A 435 23.85 15.12 -3.82
C SER A 435 25.16 14.85 -3.08
N GLN A 436 25.45 15.68 -2.08
CA GLN A 436 26.49 15.42 -1.10
C GLN A 436 25.92 14.64 0.09
N PRO A 437 26.70 13.79 0.78
CA PRO A 437 26.21 13.03 1.95
C PRO A 437 25.68 13.90 3.11
N SER A 438 26.12 15.16 3.19
CA SER A 438 25.65 16.15 4.18
C SER A 438 24.34 16.81 3.80
N ASP A 439 23.86 16.62 2.58
CA ASP A 439 22.64 17.22 2.10
C ASP A 439 21.41 16.63 2.81
N THR A 440 20.35 17.43 2.85
CA THR A 440 19.06 17.04 3.39
C THR A 440 18.02 16.97 2.29
N LEU A 441 17.09 16.03 2.40
CA LEU A 441 16.03 15.76 1.44
C LEU A 441 14.66 15.99 2.08
N LEU A 442 13.77 16.72 1.43
CA LEU A 442 12.35 16.79 1.77
C LEU A 442 11.56 15.90 0.82
N THR A 443 10.97 14.82 1.34
CA THR A 443 10.10 13.93 0.56
C THR A 443 9.20 13.10 1.47
N GLY A 444 7.99 12.79 1.04
CA GLY A 444 7.02 11.96 1.76
C GLY A 444 7.01 10.50 1.30
N PHE A 445 7.99 10.09 0.48
CA PHE A 445 7.97 8.80 -0.22
C PHE A 445 9.15 7.92 0.19
N GLY A 446 8.85 6.70 0.59
CA GLY A 446 9.78 5.74 1.18
C GLY A 446 10.92 5.35 0.23
N HIS A 447 10.61 5.00 -1.02
CA HIS A 447 11.65 4.57 -1.98
C HIS A 447 12.62 5.70 -2.30
N VAL A 448 12.12 6.93 -2.48
CA VAL A 448 12.96 8.09 -2.71
C VAL A 448 13.88 8.32 -1.51
N ALA A 449 13.33 8.32 -0.29
CA ALA A 449 14.07 8.55 0.95
C ALA A 449 15.12 7.47 1.24
N GLN A 450 14.80 6.21 0.97
CA GLN A 450 15.66 5.06 1.20
C GLN A 450 16.81 5.04 0.19
N ARG A 451 16.51 5.16 -1.11
CA ARG A 451 17.50 5.13 -2.18
C ARG A 451 18.45 6.33 -2.14
N ALA A 452 17.93 7.53 -1.85
CA ALA A 452 18.76 8.73 -1.71
C ALA A 452 19.82 8.58 -0.59
N GLY A 453 19.50 7.87 0.49
CA GLY A 453 20.42 7.65 1.61
C GLY A 453 20.76 8.92 2.41
N LEU A 454 20.04 10.02 2.17
CA LEU A 454 20.23 11.31 2.84
C LEU A 454 19.40 11.40 4.14
N TYR A 455 19.71 12.42 4.95
CA TYR A 455 18.80 12.85 6.01
C TYR A 455 17.49 13.32 5.37
N THR A 456 16.37 12.68 5.72
CA THR A 456 15.08 12.93 5.10
C THR A 456 14.11 13.57 6.07
N ILE A 457 13.59 14.73 5.69
CA ILE A 457 12.41 15.34 6.29
C ILE A 457 11.19 14.76 5.58
N ASP A 458 10.49 13.90 6.29
CA ASP A 458 9.24 13.31 5.82
C ASP A 458 8.09 14.30 6.00
N TYR A 459 7.69 14.96 4.91
CA TYR A 459 6.64 15.98 4.96
C TYR A 459 5.25 15.40 5.29
N SER A 460 5.06 14.09 5.21
CA SER A 460 3.83 13.44 5.68
C SER A 460 3.72 13.42 7.21
N GLY A 461 4.84 13.68 7.90
CA GLY A 461 4.96 13.66 9.36
C GLY A 461 5.04 12.27 9.97
N LEU A 462 4.95 11.22 9.16
CA LEU A 462 4.91 9.83 9.61
C LEU A 462 6.23 9.41 10.26
N ASN A 463 7.36 9.98 9.81
CA ASN A 463 8.71 9.65 10.27
C ASN A 463 9.56 10.86 10.67
N SER A 464 8.98 12.07 10.74
CA SER A 464 9.70 13.29 11.08
C SER A 464 8.92 14.16 12.05
N LYS A 465 9.38 14.22 13.30
CA LYS A 465 8.76 15.05 14.36
C LYS A 465 8.73 16.54 13.97
N ILE A 466 9.81 17.03 13.36
CA ILE A 466 9.90 18.42 12.89
C ILE A 466 8.78 18.78 11.91
N ALA A 467 8.34 17.86 11.06
CA ALA A 467 7.23 18.12 10.16
C ALA A 467 5.92 18.26 10.94
N THR A 468 5.66 17.40 11.93
CA THR A 468 4.48 17.53 12.79
C THR A 468 4.53 18.74 13.72
N ASP A 469 5.71 19.15 14.19
CA ASP A 469 5.89 20.35 15.02
C ASP A 469 5.57 21.63 14.22
N LEU A 470 5.81 21.59 12.92
CA LEU A 470 5.47 22.64 11.96
C LEU A 470 4.07 22.44 11.34
N GLY A 471 3.26 21.54 11.88
CA GLY A 471 1.87 21.34 11.46
C GLY A 471 1.67 20.77 10.06
N LEU A 472 2.69 20.10 9.50
CA LEU A 472 2.76 19.66 8.10
C LEU A 472 2.63 20.80 7.09
N ASP A 473 2.87 22.05 7.50
CA ASP A 473 2.98 23.18 6.58
C ASP A 473 4.29 23.06 5.80
N ILE A 474 4.18 22.59 4.55
CA ILE A 474 5.32 22.40 3.64
C ILE A 474 6.12 23.70 3.50
N SER A 475 5.44 24.85 3.39
CA SER A 475 6.07 26.15 3.28
C SER A 475 6.88 26.49 4.54
N ALA A 476 6.33 26.21 5.73
CA ALA A 476 7.04 26.39 6.99
C ALA A 476 8.25 25.43 7.12
N ILE A 477 8.08 24.17 6.71
CA ILE A 477 9.16 23.16 6.68
C ILE A 477 10.29 23.62 5.76
N ILE A 478 9.98 24.08 4.55
CA ILE A 478 10.97 24.56 3.59
C ILE A 478 11.73 25.77 4.15
N ARG A 479 11.01 26.75 4.70
CA ARG A 479 11.65 27.95 5.29
C ARG A 479 12.53 27.61 6.49
N ARG A 480 12.05 26.74 7.39
CA ARG A 480 12.72 26.43 8.65
C ARG A 480 13.89 25.47 8.48
N CYS A 481 13.68 24.41 7.72
CA CYS A 481 14.65 23.34 7.56
C CYS A 481 15.56 23.55 6.36
N SER A 482 15.12 24.34 5.37
CA SER A 482 15.96 24.79 4.26
C SER A 482 16.63 23.61 3.51
N PRO A 483 15.87 22.57 3.13
CA PRO A 483 16.44 21.34 2.60
C PRO A 483 17.27 21.57 1.33
N GLN A 484 18.36 20.83 1.11
CA GLN A 484 19.10 20.96 -0.15
C GLN A 484 18.30 20.41 -1.33
N TRP A 485 17.54 19.32 -1.13
CA TRP A 485 16.76 18.65 -2.16
C TRP A 485 15.28 18.57 -1.76
N ILE A 486 14.38 18.77 -2.74
CA ILE A 486 12.95 18.55 -2.57
C ILE A 486 12.47 17.61 -3.67
N VAL A 487 11.76 16.54 -3.29
CA VAL A 487 11.11 15.62 -4.22
C VAL A 487 9.63 15.53 -3.89
N MET A 488 8.79 15.90 -4.85
CA MET A 488 7.33 15.88 -4.75
C MET A 488 6.70 15.54 -6.11
N ASP A 489 5.46 15.07 -6.07
CA ASP A 489 4.63 14.78 -7.24
C ASP A 489 3.77 15.98 -7.66
N THR A 490 4.12 17.19 -7.22
CA THR A 490 3.40 18.43 -7.52
C THR A 490 4.38 19.57 -7.81
N LEU A 491 3.87 20.69 -8.31
CA LEU A 491 4.67 21.89 -8.49
C LEU A 491 4.86 22.57 -7.14
N LEU A 492 6.07 23.08 -6.90
CA LEU A 492 6.34 23.87 -5.71
C LEU A 492 5.52 25.16 -5.78
N SER A 493 4.91 25.57 -4.66
CA SER A 493 4.14 26.82 -4.64
C SER A 493 5.06 27.98 -5.05
N ARG A 494 4.55 28.94 -5.82
CA ARG A 494 5.38 30.07 -6.30
C ARG A 494 6.03 30.83 -5.16
N THR A 495 5.31 30.99 -4.05
CA THR A 495 5.82 31.66 -2.85
C THR A 495 6.98 30.90 -2.22
N ASP A 496 6.93 29.57 -2.19
CA ASP A 496 7.98 28.76 -1.56
C ASP A 496 9.22 28.63 -2.44
N ALA A 497 9.01 28.43 -3.75
CA ALA A 497 10.07 28.35 -4.74
C ALA A 497 10.87 29.67 -4.79
N ALA A 498 10.16 30.79 -4.85
CA ALA A 498 10.78 32.11 -4.92
C ALA A 498 11.46 32.52 -3.60
N ALA A 499 10.80 32.31 -2.46
CA ALA A 499 11.36 32.69 -1.17
C ALA A 499 12.62 31.89 -0.81
N SER A 500 12.75 30.67 -1.33
CA SER A 500 13.74 29.71 -0.85
C SER A 500 14.77 29.29 -1.91
N ARG A 501 14.76 29.91 -3.09
CA ARG A 501 15.74 29.72 -4.19
C ARG A 501 15.91 28.26 -4.61
N TYR A 502 14.78 27.56 -4.78
CA TYR A 502 14.80 26.22 -5.36
C TYR A 502 14.73 26.32 -6.87
N ARG A 503 15.52 25.49 -7.55
CA ARG A 503 15.54 25.34 -9.00
C ARG A 503 15.15 23.92 -9.38
N LEU A 504 14.25 23.77 -10.35
CA LEU A 504 13.93 22.46 -10.89
C LEU A 504 15.14 21.87 -11.63
N ARG A 505 15.64 20.73 -11.13
CA ARG A 505 16.76 20.01 -11.74
C ARG A 505 16.33 18.87 -12.64
N ARG A 506 15.27 18.17 -12.27
CA ARG A 506 14.81 17.00 -13.04
C ARG A 506 13.33 16.73 -12.81
N SER A 507 12.72 16.15 -13.83
CA SER A 507 11.36 15.65 -13.79
C SER A 507 11.28 14.21 -14.27
N PHE A 508 10.31 13.47 -13.75
CA PHE A 508 10.01 12.11 -14.15
C PHE A 508 8.50 12.01 -14.49
N PHE A 509 8.19 11.32 -15.58
CA PHE A 509 6.90 11.44 -16.28
C PHE A 509 6.12 10.13 -16.39
N ASN A 510 6.59 9.04 -15.78
CA ASN A 510 6.02 7.71 -15.97
C ASN A 510 4.62 7.65 -15.35
N LEU A 511 4.44 8.26 -14.17
CA LEU A 511 3.12 8.44 -13.55
C LEU A 511 2.14 9.24 -14.42
N ALA A 512 2.62 10.17 -15.23
CA ALA A 512 1.75 10.94 -16.10
C ALA A 512 1.09 10.10 -17.20
N LEU A 513 1.67 8.94 -17.55
CA LEU A 513 1.03 7.94 -18.42
C LEU A 513 -0.24 7.35 -17.81
N LEU A 514 -0.34 7.31 -16.48
CA LEU A 514 -1.57 6.90 -15.77
C LEU A 514 -2.53 8.06 -15.53
N GLY A 515 -2.26 9.21 -16.14
CA GLY A 515 -2.99 10.43 -15.89
C GLY A 515 -2.61 11.07 -14.56
N ARG A 516 -1.49 10.78 -13.91
CA ARG A 516 -1.13 11.44 -12.64
C ARG A 516 -0.21 12.64 -12.87
N HIS A 517 0.09 13.38 -11.82
CA HIS A 517 1.12 14.41 -11.88
C HIS A 517 2.51 13.80 -12.07
N THR A 518 3.40 14.64 -12.59
CA THR A 518 4.82 14.33 -12.81
C THR A 518 5.62 14.57 -11.55
N TRP A 519 6.61 13.72 -11.30
CA TRP A 519 7.58 13.95 -10.25
C TRP A 519 8.51 15.08 -10.59
N ARG A 520 8.82 15.91 -9.60
CA ARG A 520 9.71 17.05 -9.71
C ARG A 520 10.79 16.96 -8.63
N VAL A 521 12.04 17.16 -9.05
CA VAL A 521 13.22 17.21 -8.19
C VAL A 521 13.78 18.62 -8.25
N TYR A 522 13.75 19.29 -7.10
CA TYR A 522 14.30 20.63 -6.94
C TYR A 522 15.58 20.57 -6.12
N GLU A 523 16.51 21.44 -6.46
CA GLU A 523 17.71 21.69 -5.67
C GLU A 523 17.72 23.14 -5.21
N ARG A 524 18.13 23.36 -3.97
CA ARG A 524 18.37 24.71 -3.46
C ARG A 524 19.69 25.22 -4.01
N ASP A 525 19.64 26.31 -4.75
CA ASP A 525 20.83 26.96 -5.28
C ASP A 525 20.88 28.38 -4.73
N VAL A 526 21.83 28.63 -3.83
CA VAL A 526 21.97 29.94 -3.16
C VAL A 526 22.26 31.08 -4.14
N HIS A 527 22.77 30.75 -5.33
CA HIS A 527 23.02 31.69 -6.42
C HIS A 527 21.90 31.73 -7.45
N ALA A 528 20.95 30.79 -7.40
CA ALA A 528 19.83 30.78 -8.33
C ALA A 528 18.86 31.92 -8.06
N THR A 529 18.34 32.42 -9.17
CA THR A 529 17.17 33.28 -9.25
C THR A 529 15.93 32.50 -8.81
N ALA A 530 14.99 33.22 -8.19
CA ALA A 530 13.70 32.66 -7.79
C ALA A 530 13.01 32.05 -9.01
N THR A 531 12.68 30.75 -9.00
CA THR A 531 11.93 30.15 -10.10
C THR A 531 10.44 30.13 -9.78
N SER A 532 9.57 30.46 -10.75
CA SER A 532 8.14 30.18 -10.66
C SER A 532 7.71 29.23 -11.76
N GLU A 533 6.80 28.32 -11.43
CA GLU A 533 6.28 27.35 -12.37
C GLU A 533 4.82 27.62 -12.71
N ARG A 534 4.46 27.38 -13.97
CA ARG A 534 3.09 27.57 -14.47
C ARG A 534 2.70 26.40 -15.37
N SER A 535 1.59 25.75 -15.03
CA SER A 535 0.95 24.79 -15.95
C SER A 535 0.38 25.52 -17.15
N LEU A 536 0.53 24.95 -18.34
CA LEU A 536 -0.13 25.47 -19.54
C LEU A 536 -1.65 25.26 -19.46
N SER A 537 -2.41 26.29 -19.78
CA SER A 537 -3.85 26.17 -19.97
C SER A 537 -4.17 25.64 -21.38
N GLY A 538 -5.33 24.99 -21.52
CA GLY A 538 -5.72 24.33 -22.78
C GLY A 538 -5.79 25.29 -23.98
N ASP A 539 -6.13 26.57 -23.75
CA ASP A 539 -6.18 27.60 -24.79
C ASP A 539 -4.79 28.04 -25.31
N MET A 540 -3.72 27.62 -24.64
CA MET A 540 -2.35 27.83 -25.09
C MET A 540 -1.88 26.72 -26.02
N ILE A 541 -2.67 25.66 -26.21
CA ILE A 541 -2.24 24.50 -26.98
C ILE A 541 -3.01 24.48 -28.31
N GLY A 542 -2.28 24.66 -29.41
CA GLY A 542 -2.80 24.66 -30.78
C GLY A 542 -2.16 23.59 -31.66
N GLY A 543 -2.41 23.69 -32.97
CA GLY A 543 -2.02 22.66 -33.94
C GLY A 543 -3.12 21.61 -34.12
N ASP A 544 -2.74 20.36 -34.40
CA ASP A 544 -3.66 19.20 -34.46
C ASP A 544 -3.79 18.49 -33.10
N ALA A 545 -3.39 19.18 -32.04
CA ALA A 545 -3.32 18.70 -30.68
C ALA A 545 -4.69 18.31 -30.10
N GLN A 546 -4.79 17.11 -29.55
CA GLN A 546 -5.90 16.63 -28.74
C GLN A 546 -5.52 16.69 -27.26
N LEU A 547 -6.35 17.37 -26.47
CA LEU A 547 -6.15 17.51 -25.03
C LEU A 547 -6.88 16.40 -24.29
N SER A 548 -6.16 15.70 -23.43
CA SER A 548 -6.73 14.74 -22.48
C SER A 548 -6.38 15.17 -21.06
N PRO A 549 -7.37 15.45 -20.19
CA PRO A 549 -7.09 15.84 -18.82
C PRO A 549 -6.41 14.70 -18.06
N LEU A 550 -5.40 15.03 -17.26
CA LEU A 550 -4.77 14.10 -16.33
C LEU A 550 -5.60 14.04 -15.02
N LYS A 551 -5.79 12.86 -14.46
CA LYS A 551 -6.31 12.64 -13.09
C LYS A 551 -5.41 13.30 -12.03
N GLY A 552 -5.90 14.39 -11.45
CA GLY A 552 -5.19 15.19 -10.44
C GLY A 552 -4.94 16.62 -10.91
N GLY A 553 -5.02 16.87 -12.22
CA GLY A 553 -4.75 18.17 -12.82
C GLY A 553 -3.57 18.09 -13.79
N GLY A 554 -3.55 18.99 -14.76
CA GLY A 554 -2.63 18.94 -15.90
C GLY A 554 -3.28 18.32 -17.14
N VAL A 555 -2.52 18.30 -18.24
CA VAL A 555 -3.02 17.93 -19.57
C VAL A 555 -1.99 17.06 -20.29
N ALA A 556 -2.45 15.95 -20.87
CA ALA A 556 -1.74 15.24 -21.93
C ALA A 556 -2.16 15.83 -23.29
N VAL A 557 -1.18 16.09 -24.14
CA VAL A 557 -1.39 16.67 -25.46
C VAL A 557 -0.92 15.68 -26.50
N GLU A 558 -1.78 15.27 -27.42
CA GLU A 558 -1.41 14.33 -28.49
C GLU A 558 -1.67 14.92 -29.88
N GLY A 559 -0.67 14.96 -30.75
CA GLY A 559 -0.79 15.50 -32.10
C GLY A 559 0.43 15.16 -32.98
N THR A 560 0.32 15.33 -34.29
CA THR A 560 1.49 15.26 -35.20
C THR A 560 2.29 16.56 -35.17
N ARG A 561 1.62 17.66 -34.85
CA ARG A 561 2.13 19.02 -34.72
C ARG A 561 1.49 19.69 -33.52
N ILE A 562 2.22 19.78 -32.41
CA ILE A 562 1.74 20.45 -31.19
C ILE A 562 2.35 21.84 -31.13
N ALA A 563 1.52 22.89 -31.13
CA ALA A 563 1.97 24.28 -31.00
C ALA A 563 1.64 24.82 -29.61
N LEU A 564 2.65 25.16 -28.80
CA LEU A 564 2.45 25.81 -27.51
C LEU A 564 2.40 27.33 -27.74
N THR A 565 1.23 27.91 -27.93
CA THR A 565 1.00 29.32 -28.29
C THR A 565 0.92 30.26 -27.08
N ARG A 566 0.87 31.58 -27.33
CA ARG A 566 0.69 32.65 -26.32
C ARG A 566 1.76 32.65 -25.22
N LEU A 567 2.96 32.15 -25.52
CA LEU A 567 4.06 32.12 -24.55
C LEU A 567 4.56 33.52 -24.16
N SER A 568 4.26 34.54 -24.97
CA SER A 568 4.55 35.95 -24.67
C SER A 568 3.88 36.47 -23.39
N GLN A 569 2.82 35.84 -22.90
CA GLN A 569 2.25 36.17 -21.58
C GLN A 569 3.16 35.78 -20.41
N PHE A 570 4.23 35.06 -20.70
CA PHE A 570 5.31 34.70 -19.79
C PHE A 570 6.61 35.36 -20.26
N ALA A 571 6.58 36.69 -20.42
CA ALA A 571 7.77 37.47 -20.76
C ALA A 571 8.90 37.37 -19.70
N ASP A 572 8.61 36.80 -18.54
CA ASP A 572 9.51 36.44 -17.45
C ASP A 572 10.00 34.97 -17.51
N ALA A 573 9.56 34.19 -18.49
CA ALA A 573 9.95 32.80 -18.63
C ALA A 573 11.31 32.66 -19.29
N ASP A 574 12.20 31.90 -18.65
CA ASP A 574 13.54 31.62 -19.17
C ASP A 574 13.62 30.23 -19.79
N THR A 575 12.76 29.28 -19.38
CA THR A 575 12.80 27.91 -19.91
C THR A 575 11.43 27.25 -19.90
N ILE A 576 11.09 26.55 -20.99
CA ILE A 576 9.93 25.65 -21.00
C ILE A 576 10.41 24.22 -20.73
N VAL A 577 9.74 23.54 -19.80
CA VAL A 577 10.04 22.16 -19.41
C VAL A 577 8.83 21.25 -19.58
N PHE A 578 8.97 20.26 -20.43
CA PHE A 578 7.92 19.27 -20.64
C PHE A 578 8.52 17.89 -20.83
N GLY A 579 7.73 16.88 -20.50
CA GLY A 579 8.04 15.50 -20.82
C GLY A 579 7.43 15.16 -22.16
N CYS A 580 8.23 14.61 -23.05
CA CYS A 580 7.72 13.90 -24.21
C CYS A 580 7.62 12.42 -23.88
N THR A 581 6.50 11.79 -24.23
CA THR A 581 6.33 10.34 -24.15
C THR A 581 6.11 9.76 -25.52
N LYS A 582 6.57 8.51 -25.68
CA LYS A 582 6.63 7.84 -26.97
C LYS A 582 5.90 6.52 -26.95
N LEU A 583 5.19 6.22 -28.04
CA LEU A 583 4.30 5.07 -28.14
C LEU A 583 4.92 3.83 -28.83
N SER A 584 6.00 3.93 -29.63
CA SER A 584 6.47 2.73 -30.37
C SER A 584 7.91 2.61 -30.92
N SER A 585 8.65 3.66 -31.36
CA SER A 585 10.01 3.51 -31.97
C SER A 585 10.86 4.77 -31.89
N GLU A 586 12.21 4.75 -31.85
CA GLU A 586 13.08 5.96 -31.64
C GLU A 586 12.57 7.18 -32.41
N GLN A 587 12.33 8.30 -31.70
CA GLN A 587 11.79 9.51 -32.31
C GLN A 587 12.73 10.67 -32.11
N LEU A 588 13.14 11.25 -33.23
CA LEU A 588 13.75 12.56 -33.28
C LEU A 588 12.63 13.59 -33.26
N LEU A 589 12.42 14.30 -32.16
CA LEU A 589 11.50 15.42 -32.12
C LEU A 589 12.21 16.66 -32.64
N VAL A 590 11.53 17.42 -33.49
CA VAL A 590 12.01 18.73 -33.93
C VAL A 590 11.19 19.78 -33.20
N LEU A 591 11.89 20.59 -32.41
CA LEU A 591 11.33 21.70 -31.63
C LEU A 591 11.63 22.98 -32.39
N HIS A 592 10.59 23.63 -32.92
CA HIS A 592 10.71 24.93 -33.55
C HIS A 592 10.29 26.00 -32.55
N ALA A 593 11.19 26.89 -32.18
CA ALA A 593 10.81 28.15 -31.53
C ALA A 593 10.53 29.18 -32.63
N CYS A 594 9.32 29.75 -32.65
CA CYS A 594 8.89 30.64 -33.73
C CYS A 594 8.45 32.02 -33.21
N THR A 595 8.69 33.06 -34.00
CA THR A 595 8.22 34.44 -33.74
C THR A 595 6.73 34.58 -34.05
N THR A 596 6.16 35.75 -33.71
CA THR A 596 4.80 36.14 -34.09
C THR A 596 4.54 36.14 -35.60
N LYS A 597 5.58 36.32 -36.42
CA LYS A 597 5.52 36.30 -37.88
C LYS A 597 5.65 34.90 -38.48
N GLY A 598 5.89 33.88 -37.65
CA GLY A 598 6.11 32.50 -38.06
C GLY A 598 7.57 32.17 -38.40
N ASP A 599 8.50 33.12 -38.20
CA ASP A 599 9.92 32.88 -38.46
C ASP A 599 10.49 31.94 -37.39
N THR A 600 11.11 30.84 -37.80
CA THR A 600 11.79 29.93 -36.89
C THR A 600 13.12 30.54 -36.42
N ILE A 601 13.26 30.73 -35.11
CA ILE A 601 14.44 31.33 -34.48
C ILE A 601 15.39 30.30 -33.87
N ASP A 602 14.88 29.13 -33.49
CA ASP A 602 15.68 28.01 -32.99
C ASP A 602 15.04 26.70 -33.44
N VAL A 603 15.89 25.73 -33.79
CA VAL A 603 15.49 24.37 -34.16
C VAL A 603 16.32 23.41 -33.33
N ARG A 604 15.67 22.75 -32.37
CA ARG A 604 16.31 21.72 -31.57
C ARG A 604 15.83 20.36 -31.98
N ARG A 605 16.77 19.45 -32.16
CA ARG A 605 16.50 18.04 -32.38
C ARG A 605 16.71 17.32 -31.07
N VAL A 606 15.64 16.72 -30.56
CA VAL A 606 15.65 16.01 -29.29
C VAL A 606 15.38 14.54 -29.58
N SER A 607 16.39 13.70 -29.37
CA SER A 607 16.23 12.24 -29.51
C SER A 607 15.65 11.68 -28.23
N VAL A 608 14.38 11.28 -28.30
CA VAL A 608 13.70 10.64 -27.17
C VAL A 608 14.06 9.16 -27.20
N GLU A 609 15.14 8.83 -26.48
CA GLU A 609 15.73 7.49 -26.36
C GLU A 609 15.07 6.65 -25.26
N MET A 610 15.15 5.33 -25.41
CA MET A 610 14.61 4.39 -24.43
C MET A 610 15.57 4.46 -23.25
N GLN A 611 15.10 4.88 -22.07
CA GLN A 611 16.01 4.99 -20.94
C GLN A 611 16.66 3.63 -20.64
N GLU A 612 15.91 2.52 -20.71
CA GLU A 612 16.45 1.16 -20.71
C GLU A 612 15.55 0.17 -21.47
N PRO A 613 16.09 -0.78 -22.26
CA PRO A 613 15.31 -1.81 -22.97
C PRO A 613 14.44 -2.72 -22.09
N ASN A 614 14.73 -2.75 -20.78
CA ASN A 614 14.08 -3.63 -19.79
C ASN A 614 13.34 -2.85 -18.69
N SER A 615 13.26 -1.52 -18.79
CA SER A 615 12.51 -0.75 -17.81
C SER A 615 11.00 -1.01 -18.00
N PHE A 616 10.26 -1.30 -16.92
CA PHE A 616 8.79 -1.40 -16.97
C PHE A 616 8.11 -0.07 -17.32
N VAL A 617 8.89 1.00 -17.35
CA VAL A 617 8.55 2.25 -17.97
C VAL A 617 8.53 2.05 -19.48
N GLU A 618 7.45 1.46 -20.00
CA GLU A 618 7.10 1.55 -21.41
C GLU A 618 6.83 3.03 -21.72
N GLY A 619 7.89 3.76 -22.03
CA GLY A 619 7.81 5.19 -22.21
C GLY A 619 9.20 5.77 -22.36
N TYR A 620 9.47 6.29 -23.55
CA TYR A 620 10.64 7.10 -23.78
C TYR A 620 10.31 8.46 -23.19
N THR A 621 10.73 8.72 -21.95
CA THR A 621 10.47 9.99 -21.29
C THR A 621 11.76 10.80 -21.28
N GLN A 622 11.73 11.91 -22.00
CA GLN A 622 12.82 12.89 -22.00
C GLN A 622 12.27 14.22 -21.56
N GLU A 623 12.96 14.81 -20.57
CA GLU A 623 12.76 16.20 -20.20
C GLU A 623 13.36 17.09 -21.29
N CYS A 624 12.52 17.86 -21.97
CA CYS A 624 12.93 18.87 -22.93
C CYS A 624 13.03 20.20 -22.20
N ARG A 625 14.20 20.86 -22.29
CA ARG A 625 14.40 22.23 -21.80
C ARG A 625 14.63 23.16 -22.98
N ILE A 626 13.68 24.06 -23.22
CA ILE A 626 13.80 25.07 -24.29
C ILE A 626 14.03 26.43 -23.63
N PRO A 627 15.23 27.01 -23.73
CA PRO A 627 15.46 28.35 -23.24
C PRO A 627 14.65 29.34 -24.07
N LEU A 628 14.01 30.29 -23.41
CA LEU A 628 13.33 31.40 -24.03
C LEU A 628 14.30 32.58 -24.00
N THR A 629 14.91 32.89 -25.13
CA THR A 629 15.90 33.99 -25.21
C THR A 629 15.24 35.32 -24.90
N SER A 630 15.76 36.05 -23.90
CA SER A 630 15.28 37.39 -23.55
C SER A 630 15.33 38.32 -24.76
N GLY A 631 14.18 38.87 -25.16
CA GLY A 631 14.06 39.82 -26.27
C GLY A 631 13.51 39.26 -27.58
N VAL A 632 13.24 37.96 -27.67
CA VAL A 632 12.51 37.38 -28.80
C VAL A 632 11.17 36.85 -28.30
N ASP A 633 10.07 37.38 -28.83
CA ASP A 633 8.72 36.86 -28.59
C ASP A 633 8.61 35.47 -29.23
N VAL A 634 9.07 34.45 -28.52
CA VAL A 634 8.72 33.06 -28.84
C VAL A 634 7.22 32.98 -28.66
N LEU A 635 6.47 32.99 -29.76
CA LEU A 635 5.01 32.97 -29.69
C LEU A 635 4.52 31.53 -29.58
N TYR A 636 5.21 30.61 -30.27
CA TYR A 636 4.94 29.19 -30.10
C TYR A 636 6.16 28.26 -30.21
N VAL A 637 6.07 27.14 -29.50
CA VAL A 637 6.94 25.97 -29.68
C VAL A 637 6.18 24.92 -30.47
N GLU A 638 6.71 24.52 -31.62
CA GLU A 638 6.17 23.42 -32.41
C GLU A 638 6.92 22.12 -32.14
N VAL A 639 6.21 21.08 -31.74
CA VAL A 639 6.76 19.73 -31.62
C VAL A 639 6.28 18.92 -32.80
N VAL A 640 7.22 18.57 -33.69
CA VAL A 640 6.92 17.86 -34.94
C VAL A 640 7.61 16.51 -34.95
N HIS A 641 6.86 15.48 -35.36
CA HIS A 641 7.45 14.21 -35.75
C HIS A 641 7.92 14.29 -37.20
N PRO A 642 9.22 14.11 -37.51
CA PRO A 642 9.76 14.30 -38.86
C PRO A 642 9.17 13.33 -39.88
N GLN A 643 8.66 12.17 -39.45
CA GLN A 643 7.96 11.19 -40.30
C GLN A 643 6.42 11.24 -40.18
N GLY A 644 5.84 12.26 -39.54
CA GLY A 644 4.38 12.40 -39.39
C GLY A 644 3.71 11.45 -38.38
N GLY A 645 4.47 10.87 -37.45
CA GLY A 645 3.92 10.11 -36.32
C GLY A 645 3.25 11.02 -35.28
N ARG A 646 2.36 10.45 -34.45
CA ARG A 646 1.80 11.20 -33.31
C ARG A 646 2.83 11.33 -32.20
N VAL A 647 2.89 12.51 -31.59
CA VAL A 647 3.68 12.85 -30.41
C VAL A 647 2.72 13.05 -29.24
N GLN A 648 3.09 12.57 -28.06
CA GLN A 648 2.39 12.86 -26.82
C GLN A 648 3.29 13.69 -25.90
N ILE A 649 2.80 14.85 -25.45
CA ILE A 649 3.44 15.70 -24.45
C ILE A 649 2.67 15.55 -23.15
N LEU A 650 3.37 15.25 -22.06
CA LEU A 650 2.78 15.08 -20.74
C LEU A 650 3.12 16.26 -19.84
N ASN A 651 2.08 16.87 -19.30
CA ASN A 651 2.15 17.93 -18.29
C ASN A 651 3.15 19.06 -18.65
N PRO A 652 2.97 19.72 -19.82
CA PRO A 652 3.87 20.76 -20.23
C PRO A 652 3.84 21.92 -19.23
N THR A 653 5.02 22.28 -18.71
CA THR A 653 5.19 23.25 -17.62
C THR A 653 6.16 24.34 -18.06
N ILE A 654 5.83 25.59 -17.79
CA ILE A 654 6.73 26.72 -18.04
C ILE A 654 7.45 27.05 -16.74
N ILE A 655 8.76 27.22 -16.84
CA ILE A 655 9.63 27.64 -15.74
C ILE A 655 10.11 29.07 -16.02
N CYS A 656 9.71 29.97 -15.15
CA CYS A 656 10.18 31.35 -15.13
C CYS A 656 11.32 31.48 -14.12
N GLU A 657 12.55 31.71 -14.57
CA GLU A 657 13.64 32.09 -13.67
C GLU A 657 13.61 33.62 -13.53
N HIS A 658 13.23 34.13 -12.36
CA HIS A 658 13.13 35.57 -12.13
C HIS A 658 14.53 36.16 -11.87
N GLY A 659 15.12 36.77 -12.90
CA GLY A 659 16.35 37.56 -12.78
C GLY A 659 16.36 38.43 -11.50
N ALA A 660 17.48 38.46 -10.78
CA ALA A 660 17.62 39.07 -9.44
C ALA A 660 17.24 40.56 -9.34
N ALA A 661 16.90 41.22 -10.45
CA ALA A 661 16.61 42.65 -10.58
C ALA A 661 15.14 42.99 -10.90
N ARG A 662 14.19 42.03 -10.91
CA ARG A 662 12.78 42.29 -11.26
C ARG A 662 11.77 41.72 -10.27
N ILE A 663 12.00 41.92 -8.97
CA ILE A 663 10.96 41.77 -7.96
C ILE A 663 10.56 43.21 -7.57
N PRO A 664 9.33 43.67 -7.91
CA PRO A 664 8.88 45.02 -7.55
C PRO A 664 8.78 45.22 -6.04
#